data_AF-A0A1N7RWG4-F1
#
_entry.id   AF-A0A1N7RWG4-F1
#
_cell.length_a   1.000
_cell.length_b   1.000
_cell.length_c   1.000
_cell.angle_alpha   90.00
_cell.angle_beta   90.00
_cell.angle_gamma   90.00
#
_symmetry.space_group_name_H-M   'P 1'
#
loop_
_entity.id
_entity.type
_entity.pdbx_description
1 polymer ?
#
loop_
_entity_poly.entity_id
_entity_poly.type
_entity_poly.pdbx_seq_one_letter_code
_entity_poly.pdbx_strand_id
1 'polypeptide(L)'
;MSTPPANSQQTSSRQPATEPFSQFTAELVPQSRLRELITAAYREPETECVPRILDQARLSPPIAKATEQLAARLVEALRRKNTGSGVEGLIQEFSLSSQEGVALMCLAEALLRIPDRATRDALIRDKISRGNWRTHLGQAPSIFVNAATWGLLITGKLVATSSEATLASALTRIIGRGGEPLIRKGVDMAMRLMGEQFVTGETIEKALANSRKLEAQGFRYSYDMLGEAATTAEDAKRYYESYEKAIHAIGKASAGRGIYEGPGISIKLSALHPRYSRSQHSRMVEELLPRVRALALLARRYDIGLNIDAEEADRLEISLDLLEALCFDKDLQGWNGIGFVIQAYQKRCPFVIDFVLDLARRSGHRIMVRLVKGAYWDTEIKRAQLEGLDGYPVYTRKIYTDISYLACAKKLLAAADAVYPQFATHNAYTLAAIYNLAGPNYYPGQYEFQCLHGMGEPLFQEVVGRSQLNRPCRIYAPVGTHETLLAYLVRRLLENGANTSFVNRIADKSVAVADLIADPIREAEQLSPLGAPHAKIPLPRDLYGTERPNSEGIDLSNERTLQALGESLTSSTQRTWTAAPMLGTEPAVQRAGAPVHNPANRDDIIGTVADATPDDVELALSSAASAYHDWSETSVAHRAGCLTRAADQLEAEMPTLMGLVIREAGKSLPNAISEIREAVDFLRYYAARIAEFDEQSQEPLGPVVCISPWNFPLAIFTGQVVAALAAGNTVIAKPAEQTPLIAAQAVRILREAGVPAGVVQLLPGDGAKVGAKLVADSRVRAVMFTGSTEVAHIINQTLATRLDEAGRPIPLIAETGGQNAMIVDSSALAEQVVVDVLQSAFDSAGQRCSALRVLSIQEEVADRTLEMLLGSMRELVVGNPDRLSVNVGPVIDAEARQGLEAHIASMRASGHRVTQLPLPDGCAKGTFVPPTLIEINSLDELKREVFGPVLHVLRFKRTELQKLMGEIRNTGYGLTLGVHTRIDETIGFVLEHAHVGNVYVNRNIVGAVVGVQPFGGEGLSGTGPKAGGALYLRRLLGKRPASLPKSLSFTPTTAVTAAANPTYTLERLREYFNSVGDEHLASRCTQYIQNPVVGVTAALPGPTGERNTYSLAPRGTVLCVANSVDGAHAQLLAALATGNSVELSGAVAEQVYQELPQALRQHVALVDVASSHPDAVLYDGDETGLLSLTKLLAQQRGAIATVQARPRQMRGNEFEYAVDQLLVERTVSVNTTAAGGNANLMTLA
;
A
#
# COMPACT_ATOMS: atom_id res chain seq x y z
N MET A 1 45.89 -1.03 -68.74
CA MET A 1 44.97 -2.07 -69.24
C MET A 1 43.80 -2.17 -68.27
N SER A 2 42.61 -2.20 -68.85
CA SER A 2 41.24 -2.35 -68.38
C SER A 2 40.96 -3.04 -67.03
N THR A 3 39.90 -2.53 -66.37
CA THR A 3 39.10 -3.05 -65.23
C THR A 3 38.73 -4.54 -65.26
N PRO A 4 38.45 -5.10 -64.07
CA PRO A 4 37.22 -5.89 -63.84
C PRO A 4 36.42 -5.45 -62.57
N PRO A 5 35.17 -5.93 -62.39
CA PRO A 5 34.04 -5.09 -61.95
C PRO A 5 33.59 -5.27 -60.48
N ALA A 6 32.76 -4.30 -60.06
CA ALA A 6 31.96 -4.31 -58.84
C ALA A 6 30.71 -5.20 -58.99
N ASN A 7 30.49 -6.11 -58.02
CA ASN A 7 29.20 -6.35 -57.35
C ASN A 7 29.31 -7.51 -56.35
N SER A 8 29.19 -7.20 -55.06
CA SER A 8 28.63 -8.14 -54.09
C SER A 8 27.80 -7.32 -53.10
N GLN A 9 26.50 -7.24 -53.37
CA GLN A 9 25.50 -6.82 -52.40
C GLN A 9 25.64 -7.70 -51.16
N GLN A 10 26.19 -7.15 -50.09
CA GLN A 10 25.99 -7.69 -48.75
C GLN A 10 24.53 -7.43 -48.39
N THR A 11 23.69 -8.43 -48.61
CA THR A 11 22.40 -8.55 -47.94
C THR A 11 22.68 -8.65 -46.45
N SER A 12 22.56 -7.52 -45.72
CA SER A 12 22.52 -7.56 -44.26
C SER A 12 21.30 -8.41 -43.89
N SER A 13 21.54 -9.57 -43.31
CA SER A 13 20.50 -10.36 -42.66
C SER A 13 19.92 -9.53 -41.52
N ARG A 14 18.83 -8.80 -41.78
CA ARG A 14 18.00 -8.20 -40.74
C ARG A 14 17.57 -9.34 -39.83
N GLN A 15 18.02 -9.35 -38.57
CA GLN A 15 17.38 -10.16 -37.55
C GLN A 15 15.88 -9.81 -37.57
N PRO A 16 14.98 -10.81 -37.58
CA PRO A 16 13.54 -10.54 -37.57
C PRO A 16 13.21 -9.67 -36.36
N ALA A 17 12.37 -8.65 -36.57
CA ALA A 17 11.86 -7.83 -35.47
C ALA A 17 11.12 -8.75 -34.48
N THR A 18 11.49 -8.68 -33.21
CA THR A 18 10.81 -9.45 -32.15
C THR A 18 9.38 -8.93 -32.00
N GLU A 19 8.39 -9.79 -32.21
CA GLU A 19 6.98 -9.44 -32.04
C GLU A 19 6.69 -9.05 -30.58
N PRO A 20 5.92 -7.98 -30.31
CA PRO A 20 5.59 -7.57 -28.94
C PRO A 20 4.93 -8.70 -28.14
N PHE A 21 5.30 -8.83 -26.87
CA PHE A 21 4.81 -9.87 -25.94
C PHE A 21 5.22 -11.32 -26.28
N SER A 22 5.97 -11.57 -27.36
CA SER A 22 6.49 -12.91 -27.67
C SER A 22 7.34 -13.51 -26.54
N GLN A 23 8.11 -12.67 -25.85
CA GLN A 23 8.94 -13.06 -24.71
C GLN A 23 8.10 -13.38 -23.47
N PHE A 24 7.03 -12.61 -23.21
CA PHE A 24 6.07 -12.93 -22.14
C PHE A 24 5.48 -14.34 -22.34
N THR A 25 5.05 -14.66 -23.57
CA THR A 25 4.49 -15.98 -23.89
C THR A 25 5.54 -17.09 -23.77
N ALA A 26 6.81 -16.80 -24.10
CA ALA A 26 7.91 -17.75 -23.95
C ALA A 26 8.29 -18.02 -22.47
N GLU A 27 7.99 -17.09 -21.55
CA GLU A 27 8.21 -17.22 -20.10
C GLU A 27 7.08 -18.00 -19.38
N LEU A 28 6.04 -18.44 -20.10
CA LEU A 28 4.94 -19.24 -19.53
C LEU A 28 5.39 -20.69 -19.26
N VAL A 29 4.99 -21.22 -18.11
CA VAL A 29 5.41 -22.56 -17.67
C VAL A 29 4.30 -23.58 -18.01
N PRO A 30 4.59 -24.66 -18.76
CA PRO A 30 3.62 -25.73 -19.00
C PRO A 30 3.16 -26.38 -17.69
N GLN A 31 1.86 -26.50 -17.48
CA GLN A 31 1.29 -27.10 -16.27
C GLN A 31 0.90 -28.57 -16.50
N SER A 32 1.20 -29.43 -15.53
CA SER A 32 0.65 -30.79 -15.49
C SER A 32 -0.80 -30.75 -14.98
N ARG A 33 -1.58 -31.81 -15.21
CA ARG A 33 -2.97 -31.90 -14.71
C ARG A 33 -3.09 -31.64 -13.19
N LEU A 34 -2.17 -32.16 -12.38
CA LEU A 34 -2.22 -31.93 -10.92
C LEU A 34 -1.87 -30.49 -10.56
N ARG A 35 -0.98 -29.85 -11.33
CA ARG A 35 -0.67 -28.43 -11.17
C ARG A 35 -1.85 -27.54 -11.57
N GLU A 36 -2.53 -27.85 -12.66
CA GLU A 36 -3.76 -27.14 -13.06
C GLU A 36 -4.85 -27.19 -11.97
N LEU A 37 -5.00 -28.32 -11.27
CA LEU A 37 -5.94 -28.43 -10.14
C LEU A 37 -5.53 -27.55 -8.94
N ILE A 38 -4.23 -27.40 -8.69
CA ILE A 38 -3.71 -26.47 -7.67
C ILE A 38 -4.04 -25.04 -8.08
N THR A 39 -3.72 -24.64 -9.30
CA THR A 39 -3.98 -23.28 -9.81
C THR A 39 -5.49 -22.98 -9.84
N ALA A 40 -6.34 -23.94 -10.20
CA ALA A 40 -7.79 -23.78 -10.20
C ALA A 40 -8.38 -23.55 -8.79
N ALA A 41 -7.76 -24.13 -7.76
CA ALA A 41 -8.20 -24.01 -6.38
C ALA A 41 -7.65 -22.77 -5.66
N TYR A 42 -6.92 -21.89 -6.35
CA TYR A 42 -6.23 -20.75 -5.73
C TYR A 42 -7.20 -19.90 -4.89
N ARG A 43 -8.32 -19.45 -5.47
CA ARG A 43 -9.27 -18.56 -4.80
C ARG A 43 -10.71 -19.10 -4.79
N GLU A 44 -10.88 -20.41 -4.96
CA GLU A 44 -12.18 -21.12 -4.96
C GLU A 44 -13.11 -20.62 -3.83
N PRO A 45 -14.39 -20.33 -4.08
CA PRO A 45 -15.31 -19.86 -3.05
C PRO A 45 -15.36 -20.81 -1.84
N GLU A 46 -15.44 -20.24 -0.62
CA GLU A 46 -15.49 -21.06 0.61
C GLU A 46 -16.74 -21.94 0.68
N THR A 47 -17.86 -21.46 0.14
CA THR A 47 -19.11 -22.20 0.01
C THR A 47 -19.02 -23.42 -0.92
N GLU A 48 -17.98 -23.50 -1.75
CA GLU A 48 -17.73 -24.63 -2.66
C GLU A 48 -16.66 -25.56 -2.08
N CYS A 49 -15.54 -25.01 -1.62
CA CYS A 49 -14.43 -25.83 -1.14
C CYS A 49 -14.68 -26.44 0.24
N VAL A 50 -15.36 -25.74 1.17
CA VAL A 50 -15.58 -26.22 2.55
C VAL A 50 -16.46 -27.49 2.59
N PRO A 51 -17.62 -27.58 1.91
CA PRO A 51 -18.40 -28.81 1.88
C PRO A 51 -17.59 -30.02 1.40
N ARG A 52 -16.78 -29.83 0.34
CA ARG A 52 -15.92 -30.87 -0.23
C ARG A 52 -14.88 -31.40 0.76
N ILE A 53 -14.22 -30.53 1.53
CA ILE A 53 -13.21 -30.94 2.53
C ILE A 53 -13.83 -31.42 3.84
N LEU A 54 -15.04 -30.98 4.19
CA LEU A 54 -15.72 -31.37 5.43
C LEU A 54 -15.99 -32.87 5.46
N ASP A 55 -16.51 -33.43 4.36
CA ASP A 55 -16.73 -34.87 4.24
C ASP A 55 -15.43 -35.67 4.33
N GLN A 56 -14.34 -35.14 3.80
CA GLN A 56 -13.02 -35.76 3.88
C GLN A 56 -12.47 -35.75 5.32
N ALA A 57 -12.71 -34.65 6.06
CA ALA A 57 -12.28 -34.48 7.45
C ALA A 57 -13.09 -35.32 8.45
N ARG A 58 -14.31 -35.76 8.09
CA ARG A 58 -15.24 -36.44 9.02
C ARG A 58 -14.60 -37.66 9.69
N LEU A 59 -14.67 -37.66 11.02
CA LEU A 59 -14.27 -38.77 11.88
C LEU A 59 -15.45 -39.73 12.08
N SER A 60 -15.19 -41.02 12.17
CA SER A 60 -16.23 -41.97 12.56
C SER A 60 -16.64 -41.74 14.02
N PRO A 61 -17.89 -42.03 14.42
CA PRO A 61 -18.35 -41.77 15.80
C PRO A 61 -17.45 -42.35 16.91
N PRO A 62 -16.88 -43.57 16.77
CA PRO A 62 -15.93 -44.09 17.76
C PRO A 62 -14.64 -43.27 17.85
N ILE A 63 -14.08 -42.86 16.71
CA ILE A 63 -12.84 -42.06 16.65
C ILE A 63 -13.09 -40.65 17.18
N ALA A 64 -14.24 -40.04 16.86
CA ALA A 64 -14.62 -38.73 17.36
C ALA A 64 -14.71 -38.72 18.90
N LYS A 65 -15.39 -39.72 19.48
CA LYS A 65 -15.48 -39.86 20.95
C LYS A 65 -14.13 -40.06 21.62
N ALA A 66 -13.28 -40.92 21.05
CA ALA A 66 -11.91 -41.14 21.57
C ALA A 66 -11.05 -39.86 21.45
N THR A 67 -11.27 -39.07 20.40
CA THR A 67 -10.61 -37.78 20.16
C THR A 67 -11.00 -36.76 21.23
N GLU A 68 -12.30 -36.56 21.46
CA GLU A 68 -12.81 -35.65 22.51
C GLU A 68 -12.24 -36.03 23.88
N GLN A 69 -12.26 -37.32 24.25
CA GLN A 69 -11.72 -37.81 25.53
C GLN A 69 -10.21 -37.58 25.67
N LEU A 70 -9.44 -37.87 24.62
CA LEU A 70 -8.00 -37.66 24.64
C LEU A 70 -7.64 -36.17 24.69
N ALA A 71 -8.33 -35.34 23.92
CA ALA A 71 -8.14 -33.90 23.91
C ALA A 71 -8.43 -33.30 25.29
N ALA A 72 -9.54 -33.71 25.94
CA ALA A 72 -9.88 -33.29 27.30
C ALA A 72 -8.76 -33.62 28.28
N ARG A 73 -8.28 -34.87 28.26
CA ARG A 73 -7.18 -35.34 29.12
C ARG A 73 -5.91 -34.49 28.94
N LEU A 74 -5.54 -34.19 27.70
CA LEU A 74 -4.36 -33.37 27.38
C LEU A 74 -4.53 -31.93 27.87
N VAL A 75 -5.70 -31.31 27.64
CA VAL A 75 -6.01 -29.95 28.11
C VAL A 75 -5.98 -29.87 29.63
N GLU A 76 -6.56 -30.85 30.32
CA GLU A 76 -6.52 -30.91 31.78
C GLU A 76 -5.10 -31.11 32.32
N ALA A 77 -4.29 -31.96 31.70
CA ALA A 77 -2.90 -32.15 32.09
C ALA A 77 -2.09 -30.85 31.93
N LEU A 78 -2.29 -30.14 30.82
CA LEU A 78 -1.69 -28.82 30.59
C LEU A 78 -2.12 -27.80 31.65
N ARG A 79 -3.41 -27.72 31.98
CA ARG A 79 -3.93 -26.80 33.01
C ARG A 79 -3.41 -27.11 34.42
N ARG A 80 -3.00 -28.35 34.70
CA ARG A 80 -2.45 -28.78 36.00
C ARG A 80 -0.95 -28.46 36.16
N LYS A 81 -0.19 -28.40 35.05
CA LYS A 81 1.23 -28.07 35.08
C LYS A 81 1.39 -26.54 35.19
N ASN A 82 1.80 -26.04 36.36
CA ASN A 82 2.17 -24.63 36.52
C ASN A 82 3.42 -24.32 35.68
N THR A 83 3.30 -23.43 34.69
CA THR A 83 4.38 -22.96 33.81
C THR A 83 5.10 -21.73 34.39
N GLY A 84 5.56 -21.82 35.63
CA GLY A 84 6.33 -20.75 36.27
C GLY A 84 7.83 -21.04 36.21
N SER A 85 8.54 -20.57 35.18
CA SER A 85 10.01 -20.52 35.23
C SER A 85 10.56 -19.57 34.18
N GLY A 86 10.94 -18.36 34.61
CA GLY A 86 11.61 -17.37 33.77
C GLY A 86 11.30 -15.95 34.23
N VAL A 87 10.22 -15.36 33.71
CA VAL A 87 9.89 -13.95 33.95
C VAL A 87 9.40 -13.66 35.38
N GLU A 88 8.91 -14.68 36.11
CA GLU A 88 8.57 -14.56 37.54
C GLU A 88 9.76 -14.07 38.41
N GLY A 89 11.00 -14.37 38.00
CA GLY A 89 12.21 -13.89 38.68
C GLY A 89 12.42 -12.37 38.54
N LEU A 90 12.10 -11.79 37.38
CA LEU A 90 12.16 -10.34 37.14
C LEU A 90 11.14 -9.58 38.00
N ILE A 91 9.93 -10.13 38.13
CA ILE A 91 8.85 -9.57 38.95
C ILE A 91 9.26 -9.54 40.42
N GLN A 92 9.88 -10.63 40.90
CA GLN A 92 10.32 -10.75 42.29
C GLN A 92 11.54 -9.87 42.61
N GLU A 93 12.55 -9.82 41.74
CA GLU A 93 13.77 -9.03 41.94
C GLU A 93 13.49 -7.52 42.02
N PHE A 94 12.54 -7.04 41.21
CA PHE A 94 12.17 -5.61 41.13
C PHE A 94 10.86 -5.27 41.85
N SER A 95 10.24 -6.23 42.55
CA SER A 95 8.94 -6.08 43.22
C SER A 95 7.86 -5.46 42.32
N LEU A 96 7.87 -5.83 41.04
CA LEU A 96 6.92 -5.34 40.05
C LEU A 96 5.58 -6.04 40.25
N SER A 97 4.47 -5.36 39.98
CA SER A 97 3.20 -6.04 39.75
C SER A 97 3.21 -6.75 38.40
N SER A 98 2.31 -7.69 38.23
CA SER A 98 2.08 -8.40 36.97
C SER A 98 1.91 -7.46 35.75
N GLN A 99 1.12 -6.40 35.88
CA GLN A 99 0.92 -5.42 34.80
C GLN A 99 2.16 -4.57 34.54
N GLU A 100 2.93 -4.28 35.57
CA GLU A 100 4.20 -3.56 35.46
C GLU A 100 5.26 -4.39 34.72
N GLY A 101 5.35 -5.70 35.00
CA GLY A 101 6.20 -6.62 34.24
C GLY A 101 5.83 -6.68 32.76
N VAL A 102 4.53 -6.79 32.43
CA VAL A 102 4.03 -6.83 31.05
C VAL A 102 4.41 -5.57 30.28
N ALA A 103 4.15 -4.40 30.88
CA ALA A 103 4.46 -3.14 30.23
C ALA A 103 5.97 -2.96 30.02
N LEU A 104 6.80 -3.42 30.97
CA LEU A 104 8.25 -3.37 30.88
C LEU A 104 8.80 -4.24 29.74
N MET A 105 8.26 -5.45 29.54
CA MET A 105 8.68 -6.33 28.43
C MET A 105 8.30 -5.78 27.06
N CYS A 106 7.09 -5.22 26.92
CA CYS A 106 6.67 -4.52 25.71
C CYS A 106 7.60 -3.34 25.37
N LEU A 107 8.00 -2.56 26.38
CA LEU A 107 8.93 -1.44 26.21
C LEU A 107 10.34 -1.93 25.86
N ALA A 108 10.82 -2.99 26.52
CA ALA A 108 12.14 -3.57 26.27
C ALA A 108 12.28 -4.05 24.83
N GLU A 109 11.30 -4.80 24.30
CA GLU A 109 11.30 -5.25 22.90
C GLU A 109 11.43 -4.09 21.90
N ALA A 110 10.71 -3.00 22.15
CA ALA A 110 10.71 -1.84 21.27
C ALA A 110 12.03 -1.05 21.34
N LEU A 111 12.63 -0.91 22.53
CA LEU A 111 13.90 -0.21 22.72
C LEU A 111 15.11 -0.93 22.12
N LEU A 112 15.05 -2.26 22.00
CA LEU A 112 16.17 -3.05 21.48
C LEU A 112 16.44 -2.86 20.00
N ARG A 113 15.47 -2.33 19.28
CA ARG A 113 15.57 -2.12 17.83
C ARG A 113 16.18 -0.76 17.47
N ILE A 114 16.42 0.10 18.47
CA ILE A 114 16.84 1.48 18.27
C ILE A 114 18.30 1.64 18.73
N PRO A 115 19.25 1.91 17.82
CA PRO A 115 20.67 1.92 18.14
C PRO A 115 21.10 3.17 18.94
N ASP A 116 20.49 4.32 18.69
CA ASP A 116 20.90 5.59 19.30
C ASP A 116 20.13 5.91 20.59
N ARG A 117 20.66 6.85 21.38
CA ARG A 117 20.06 7.23 22.66
C ARG A 117 18.87 8.17 22.50
N ALA A 118 18.95 9.15 21.60
CA ALA A 118 17.94 10.20 21.49
C ALA A 118 16.58 9.64 21.03
N THR A 119 16.59 8.72 20.06
CA THR A 119 15.41 8.03 19.57
C THR A 119 14.85 7.05 20.60
N ARG A 120 15.70 6.37 21.39
CA ARG A 120 15.25 5.56 22.55
C ARG A 120 14.55 6.43 23.59
N ASP A 121 15.14 7.56 23.95
CA ASP A 121 14.58 8.49 24.93
C ASP A 121 13.25 9.10 24.42
N ALA A 122 13.14 9.34 23.10
CA ALA A 122 11.88 9.75 22.47
C ALA A 122 10.79 8.68 22.54
N LEU A 123 11.12 7.42 22.23
CA LEU A 123 10.17 6.31 22.39
C LEU A 123 9.73 6.14 23.85
N ILE A 124 10.67 6.26 24.80
CA ILE A 124 10.37 6.24 26.24
C ILE A 124 9.39 7.37 26.55
N ARG A 125 9.70 8.62 26.21
CA ARG A 125 8.85 9.78 26.48
C ARG A 125 7.46 9.65 25.83
N ASP A 126 7.39 9.30 24.55
CA ASP A 126 6.16 9.11 23.78
C ASP A 126 5.17 8.18 24.50
N LYS A 127 5.67 7.08 25.04
CA LYS A 127 4.84 6.05 25.69
C LYS A 127 4.61 6.29 27.18
N ILE A 128 5.36 7.22 27.81
CA ILE A 128 5.38 7.41 29.27
C ILE A 128 4.79 8.76 29.72
N SER A 129 4.91 9.84 28.92
CA SER A 129 4.70 11.21 29.41
C SER A 129 3.33 11.85 29.13
N ARG A 130 2.38 11.17 28.47
CA ARG A 130 1.06 11.76 28.15
C ARG A 130 -0.08 11.10 28.92
N GLY A 131 -0.32 11.61 30.13
CA GLY A 131 -1.55 11.39 30.92
C GLY A 131 -2.82 12.01 30.33
N ASN A 132 -2.84 12.38 29.04
CA ASN A 132 -3.99 12.92 28.33
C ASN A 132 -4.37 11.99 27.16
N TRP A 133 -4.79 10.78 27.54
CA TRP A 133 -5.19 9.69 26.66
C TRP A 133 -6.33 10.05 25.69
N ARG A 134 -7.17 11.06 26.01
CA ARG A 134 -8.40 11.36 25.24
C ARG A 134 -8.20 11.98 23.86
N THR A 135 -7.09 12.65 23.57
CA THR A 135 -6.85 13.27 22.25
C THR A 135 -6.22 12.33 21.22
N HIS A 136 -5.81 11.12 21.61
CA HIS A 136 -5.12 10.15 20.72
C HIS A 136 -5.85 8.79 20.65
N LEU A 137 -7.07 8.70 21.19
CA LEU A 137 -7.89 7.49 21.19
C LEU A 137 -8.26 7.07 19.76
N GLY A 138 -7.56 6.05 19.26
CA GLY A 138 -7.80 5.40 17.97
C GLY A 138 -6.65 5.53 16.97
N GLN A 139 -5.57 6.25 17.32
CA GLN A 139 -4.54 6.67 16.36
C GLN A 139 -3.24 5.85 16.32
N ALA A 140 -2.98 4.88 17.21
CA ALA A 140 -1.70 4.17 17.23
C ALA A 140 -1.81 2.64 17.12
N PRO A 141 -0.89 1.95 16.42
CA PRO A 141 -0.63 0.54 16.71
C PRO A 141 -0.03 0.43 18.11
N SER A 142 -0.65 -0.38 18.96
CA SER A 142 -0.26 -0.49 20.36
C SER A 142 1.14 -1.10 20.54
N ILE A 143 2.00 -0.52 21.39
CA ILE A 143 3.17 -1.28 21.90
C ILE A 143 2.72 -2.48 22.75
N PHE A 144 1.45 -2.47 23.18
CA PHE A 144 0.80 -3.52 23.95
C PHE A 144 0.04 -4.51 23.05
N VAL A 145 0.23 -4.52 21.72
CA VAL A 145 -0.33 -5.56 20.82
C VAL A 145 0.01 -6.96 21.35
N ASN A 146 1.23 -7.11 21.90
CA ASN A 146 1.71 -8.36 22.48
C ASN A 146 1.50 -8.47 24.00
N ALA A 147 0.77 -7.54 24.64
CA ALA A 147 0.60 -7.54 26.09
C ALA A 147 -0.18 -8.74 26.62
N ALA A 148 -1.06 -9.33 25.81
CA ALA A 148 -1.69 -10.62 26.15
C ALA A 148 -0.64 -11.75 26.21
N THR A 149 0.27 -11.78 25.24
CA THR A 149 1.35 -12.78 25.18
C THR A 149 2.35 -12.60 26.32
N TRP A 150 2.76 -11.37 26.61
CA TRP A 150 3.61 -11.06 27.76
C TRP A 150 2.87 -11.28 29.08
N GLY A 151 1.58 -10.94 29.18
CA GLY A 151 0.75 -11.20 30.37
C GLY A 151 0.63 -12.68 30.70
N LEU A 152 0.52 -13.51 29.66
CA LEU A 152 0.54 -14.96 29.78
C LEU A 152 1.90 -15.46 30.31
N LEU A 153 3.00 -15.02 29.70
CA LEU A 153 4.37 -15.41 30.09
C LEU A 153 4.75 -14.99 31.51
N ILE A 154 4.23 -13.86 31.98
CA ILE A 154 4.61 -13.21 33.23
C ILE A 154 3.78 -13.68 34.42
N THR A 155 2.49 -13.96 34.20
CA THR A 155 1.54 -14.13 35.31
C THR A 155 0.96 -15.54 35.40
N GLY A 156 1.21 -16.39 34.39
CA GLY A 156 0.61 -17.72 34.28
C GLY A 156 -0.93 -17.71 34.23
N LYS A 157 -1.54 -16.53 34.04
CA LYS A 157 -2.98 -16.29 33.98
C LYS A 157 -3.27 -15.36 32.82
N LEU A 158 -4.44 -15.51 32.21
CA LEU A 158 -4.93 -14.47 31.31
C LEU A 158 -5.25 -13.22 32.15
N VAL A 159 -4.52 -12.14 31.91
CA VAL A 159 -4.96 -10.82 32.38
C VAL A 159 -6.02 -10.37 31.38
N ALA A 160 -7.30 -10.47 31.76
CA ALA A 160 -8.42 -9.95 30.99
C ALA A 160 -8.07 -8.53 30.53
N THR A 161 -8.19 -8.28 29.23
CA THR A 161 -7.95 -7.01 28.51
C THR A 161 -7.72 -5.85 29.47
N SER A 162 -6.47 -5.69 29.91
CA SER A 162 -6.08 -4.48 30.62
C SER A 162 -6.21 -3.40 29.57
N SER A 163 -7.06 -2.40 29.79
CA SER A 163 -7.09 -1.25 28.89
C SER A 163 -5.65 -0.74 28.72
N GLU A 164 -5.25 -0.32 27.52
CA GLU A 164 -3.91 0.25 27.30
C GLU A 164 -3.57 1.32 28.33
N ALA A 165 -4.58 2.07 28.78
CA ALA A 165 -4.49 3.04 29.87
C ALA A 165 -4.00 2.42 31.20
N THR A 166 -4.40 1.19 31.52
CA THR A 166 -3.95 0.47 32.71
C THR A 166 -2.48 0.06 32.61
N LEU A 167 -2.04 -0.50 31.47
CA LEU A 167 -0.64 -0.87 31.25
C LEU A 167 0.28 0.36 31.15
N ALA A 168 -0.17 1.43 30.52
CA ALA A 168 0.53 2.71 30.51
C ALA A 168 0.66 3.27 31.93
N SER A 169 -0.41 3.24 32.75
CA SER A 169 -0.36 3.69 34.14
C SER A 169 0.57 2.85 35.02
N ALA A 170 0.68 1.54 34.74
CA ALA A 170 1.60 0.63 35.39
C ALA A 170 3.05 1.03 35.04
N LEU A 171 3.34 1.23 33.76
CA LEU A 171 4.65 1.70 33.29
C LEU A 171 5.05 3.04 33.95
N THR A 172 4.14 4.02 33.98
CA THR A 172 4.38 5.32 34.66
C THR A 172 4.74 5.14 36.14
N ARG A 173 4.16 4.14 36.81
CA ARG A 173 4.37 3.87 38.25
C ARG A 173 5.74 3.25 38.54
N ILE A 174 6.22 2.33 37.69
CA ILE A 174 7.59 1.78 37.76
C ILE A 174 8.62 2.91 37.69
N ILE A 175 8.36 3.85 36.79
CA ILE A 175 9.28 4.95 36.47
C ILE A 175 9.30 5.98 37.59
N GLY A 176 8.13 6.31 38.15
CA GLY A 176 8.02 7.16 39.34
C GLY A 176 8.68 6.56 40.59
N ARG A 177 8.83 5.23 40.66
CA ARG A 177 9.49 4.53 41.79
C ARG A 177 11.00 4.37 41.64
N GLY A 178 11.54 4.24 40.43
CA GLY A 178 12.92 3.82 40.21
C GLY A 178 13.77 4.61 39.20
N GLY A 179 13.18 5.57 38.47
CA GLY A 179 13.89 6.38 37.46
C GLY A 179 14.44 5.58 36.25
N GLU A 180 15.11 6.28 35.33
CA GLU A 180 15.78 5.73 34.12
C GLU A 180 16.69 4.51 34.40
N PRO A 181 17.47 4.43 35.51
CA PRO A 181 18.36 3.30 35.77
C PRO A 181 17.66 1.96 36.03
N LEU A 182 16.45 1.99 36.62
CA LEU A 182 15.67 0.77 36.90
C LEU A 182 15.08 0.18 35.62
N ILE A 183 14.59 1.04 34.71
CA ILE A 183 14.11 0.63 33.38
C ILE A 183 15.24 -0.02 32.61
N ARG A 184 16.43 0.59 32.60
CA ARG A 184 17.60 0.07 31.88
C ARG A 184 17.99 -1.33 32.36
N LYS A 185 18.10 -1.55 33.68
CA LYS A 185 18.33 -2.89 34.24
C LYS A 185 17.21 -3.88 33.90
N GLY A 186 15.96 -3.42 33.91
CA GLY A 186 14.81 -4.23 33.53
C GLY A 186 14.82 -4.66 32.06
N VAL A 187 15.22 -3.76 31.16
CA VAL A 187 15.39 -4.02 29.72
C VAL A 187 16.56 -4.97 29.47
N ASP A 188 17.70 -4.76 30.12
CA ASP A 188 18.88 -5.64 29.99
C ASP A 188 18.57 -7.07 30.49
N MET A 189 17.78 -7.22 31.54
CA MET A 189 17.32 -8.53 32.03
C MET A 189 16.27 -9.16 31.11
N ALA A 190 15.35 -8.35 30.56
CA ALA A 190 14.39 -8.78 29.55
C ALA A 190 15.09 -9.34 28.29
N MET A 191 16.18 -8.69 27.84
CA MET A 191 16.99 -9.19 26.72
C MET A 191 17.48 -10.61 26.96
N ARG A 192 18.07 -10.85 28.14
CA ARG A 192 18.64 -12.14 28.49
C ARG A 192 17.57 -13.24 28.58
N LEU A 193 16.40 -12.92 29.14
CA LEU A 193 15.26 -13.83 29.18
C LEU A 193 14.70 -14.14 27.77
N MET A 194 14.63 -13.13 26.89
CA MET A 194 14.18 -13.32 25.50
C MET A 194 15.13 -14.21 24.69
N GLY A 195 16.45 -14.05 24.90
CA GLY A 195 17.49 -14.84 24.24
C GLY A 195 17.55 -16.31 24.69
N GLU A 196 16.99 -16.68 25.84
CA GLU A 196 16.95 -18.07 26.32
C GLU A 196 15.61 -18.77 26.01
N GLN A 197 14.52 -18.00 25.88
CA GLN A 197 13.17 -18.56 25.74
C GLN A 197 12.67 -18.67 24.30
N PHE A 198 13.04 -17.74 23.42
CA PHE A 198 12.54 -17.69 22.03
C PHE A 198 13.52 -18.22 20.98
N VAL A 199 14.78 -18.37 21.34
CA VAL A 199 15.78 -19.09 20.54
C VAL A 199 16.37 -20.21 21.38
N THR A 200 16.61 -21.36 20.76
CA THR A 200 17.26 -22.49 21.43
C THR A 200 18.75 -22.18 21.69
N GLY A 201 19.33 -21.27 20.93
CA GLY A 201 20.64 -20.68 21.18
C GLY A 201 21.00 -19.62 20.14
N GLU A 202 21.94 -18.73 20.49
CA GLU A 202 22.41 -17.68 19.57
C GLU A 202 23.19 -18.23 18.38
N THR A 203 23.82 -19.40 18.54
CA THR A 203 24.55 -20.12 17.50
C THR A 203 24.07 -21.56 17.43
N ILE A 204 24.33 -22.23 16.30
CA ILE A 204 23.92 -23.61 16.10
C ILE A 204 24.58 -24.56 17.09
N GLU A 205 25.83 -24.30 17.51
CA GLU A 205 26.53 -25.11 18.51
C GLU A 205 25.87 -25.01 19.88
N LYS A 206 25.48 -23.80 20.30
CA LYS A 206 24.73 -23.60 21.56
C LYS A 206 23.37 -24.27 21.49
N ALA A 207 22.66 -24.12 20.38
CA ALA A 207 21.36 -24.75 20.18
C ALA A 207 21.46 -26.29 20.28
N LEU A 208 22.44 -26.89 19.61
CA LEU A 208 22.71 -28.33 19.68
C LEU A 208 23.04 -28.82 21.10
N ALA A 209 23.78 -28.03 21.88
CA ALA A 209 24.08 -28.36 23.27
C ALA A 209 22.81 -28.35 24.14
N ASN A 210 21.96 -27.34 23.96
CA ASN A 210 20.71 -27.17 24.70
C ASN A 210 19.66 -28.24 24.35
N SER A 211 19.69 -28.76 23.12
CA SER A 211 18.76 -29.79 22.64
C SER A 211 18.92 -31.17 23.31
N ARG A 212 20.11 -31.51 23.82
CA ARG A 212 20.43 -32.86 24.33
C ARG A 212 19.46 -33.36 25.41
N LYS A 213 18.97 -32.46 26.27
CA LYS A 213 18.08 -32.81 27.38
C LYS A 213 16.75 -33.41 26.90
N LEU A 214 16.12 -32.78 25.90
CA LEU A 214 14.84 -33.25 25.36
C LEU A 214 15.06 -34.38 24.35
N GLU A 215 16.18 -34.40 23.62
CA GLU A 215 16.54 -35.55 22.77
C GLU A 215 16.60 -36.85 23.56
N ALA A 216 17.19 -36.82 24.76
CA ALA A 216 17.25 -37.97 25.67
C ALA A 216 15.87 -38.46 26.14
N GLN A 217 14.84 -37.60 26.08
CA GLN A 217 13.45 -37.94 26.40
C GLN A 217 12.67 -38.48 25.19
N GLY A 218 13.26 -38.47 23.99
CA GLY A 218 12.62 -38.92 22.76
C GLY A 218 12.18 -37.80 21.81
N PHE A 219 12.46 -36.53 22.12
CA PHE A 219 12.24 -35.43 21.17
C PHE A 219 13.29 -35.42 20.05
N ARG A 220 12.96 -34.77 18.95
CA ARG A 220 13.84 -34.53 17.81
C ARG A 220 13.91 -33.03 17.55
N TYR A 221 14.82 -32.59 16.68
CA TYR A 221 14.96 -31.17 16.36
C TYR A 221 14.97 -30.90 14.85
N SER A 222 14.41 -29.75 14.46
CA SER A 222 14.61 -29.10 13.16
C SER A 222 15.03 -27.67 13.44
N TYR A 223 16.24 -27.29 13.06
CA TYR A 223 16.76 -25.95 13.37
C TYR A 223 16.33 -24.93 12.32
N ASP A 224 15.81 -23.79 12.78
CA ASP A 224 15.43 -22.64 11.98
C ASP A 224 16.44 -21.52 12.19
N MET A 225 17.22 -21.20 11.16
CA MET A 225 18.30 -20.22 11.26
C MET A 225 17.82 -18.76 11.18
N LEU A 226 16.50 -18.53 11.28
CA LEU A 226 15.84 -17.21 11.28
C LEU A 226 16.08 -16.33 10.04
N GLY A 227 16.82 -16.81 9.04
CA GLY A 227 17.03 -16.11 7.79
C GLY A 227 15.77 -16.12 6.93
N GLU A 228 15.36 -14.94 6.46
CA GLU A 228 14.25 -14.74 5.53
C GLU A 228 14.42 -13.42 4.77
N ALA A 229 13.64 -13.28 3.68
CA ALA A 229 13.49 -12.04 2.91
C ALA A 229 14.83 -11.34 2.62
N ALA A 230 15.74 -12.05 1.95
CA ALA A 230 16.98 -11.44 1.47
C ALA A 230 16.63 -10.20 0.65
N THR A 231 17.23 -9.06 0.97
CA THR A 231 16.97 -7.81 0.25
C THR A 231 18.05 -7.56 -0.79
N THR A 232 19.25 -8.12 -0.58
CA THR A 232 20.42 -8.03 -1.47
C THR A 232 20.99 -9.41 -1.84
N ALA A 233 21.84 -9.47 -2.88
CA ALA A 233 22.60 -10.68 -3.20
C ALA A 233 23.56 -11.07 -2.05
N GLU A 234 24.12 -10.09 -1.36
CA GLU A 234 24.99 -10.26 -0.20
C GLU A 234 24.24 -10.89 0.99
N ASP A 235 22.99 -10.47 1.26
CA ASP A 235 22.13 -11.12 2.26
C ASP A 235 21.88 -12.58 1.89
N ALA A 236 21.53 -12.85 0.62
CA ALA A 236 21.28 -14.20 0.15
C ALA A 236 22.50 -15.11 0.31
N LYS A 237 23.69 -14.58 0.02
CA LYS A 237 24.97 -15.27 0.26
C LYS A 237 25.21 -15.51 1.75
N ARG A 238 25.01 -14.52 2.61
CA ARG A 238 25.17 -14.63 4.06
C ARG A 238 24.24 -15.71 4.64
N TYR A 239 22.99 -15.74 4.21
CA TYR A 239 22.03 -16.77 4.64
C TYR A 239 22.41 -18.16 4.12
N TYR A 240 22.83 -18.28 2.86
CA TYR A 240 23.36 -19.53 2.31
C TYR A 240 24.52 -20.08 3.16
N GLU A 241 25.52 -19.25 3.47
CA GLU A 241 26.67 -19.65 4.30
C GLU A 241 26.24 -20.03 5.73
N SER A 242 25.23 -19.35 6.28
CA SER A 242 24.65 -19.69 7.58
C SER A 242 24.00 -21.08 7.57
N TYR A 243 23.21 -21.39 6.54
CA TYR A 243 22.62 -22.71 6.36
C TYR A 243 23.68 -23.79 6.14
N GLU A 244 24.70 -23.53 5.32
CA GLU A 244 25.79 -24.47 5.08
C GLU A 244 26.54 -24.83 6.37
N LYS A 245 26.92 -23.82 7.17
CA LYS A 245 27.56 -24.00 8.47
C LYS A 245 26.67 -24.80 9.43
N ALA A 246 25.37 -24.47 9.48
CA ALA A 246 24.41 -25.17 10.31
C ALA A 246 24.26 -26.64 9.89
N ILE A 247 24.15 -26.95 8.59
CA ILE A 247 24.06 -28.32 8.09
C ILE A 247 25.28 -29.13 8.50
N HIS A 248 26.49 -28.58 8.40
CA HIS A 248 27.70 -29.25 8.89
C HIS A 248 27.66 -29.56 10.38
N ALA A 249 27.24 -28.59 11.22
CA ALA A 249 27.16 -28.78 12.66
C ALA A 249 26.09 -29.82 13.05
N ILE A 250 24.90 -29.70 12.46
CA ILE A 250 23.77 -30.60 12.67
C ILE A 250 24.13 -32.01 12.20
N GLY A 251 24.74 -32.15 11.03
CA GLY A 251 25.16 -33.44 10.47
C GLY A 251 26.18 -34.16 11.34
N LYS A 252 27.19 -33.46 11.85
CA LYS A 252 28.15 -34.01 12.82
C LYS A 252 27.48 -34.46 14.12
N ALA A 253 26.55 -33.66 14.64
CA ALA A 253 25.80 -33.99 15.84
C ALA A 253 24.74 -35.10 15.63
N SER A 254 24.25 -35.27 14.40
CA SER A 254 23.35 -36.37 14.04
C SER A 254 24.05 -37.71 14.21
N ALA A 255 25.34 -37.80 13.88
CA ALA A 255 26.18 -39.00 14.04
C ALA A 255 25.56 -40.27 13.42
N GLY A 256 24.92 -40.13 12.26
CA GLY A 256 24.31 -41.25 11.54
C GLY A 256 22.96 -41.72 12.09
N ARG A 257 22.30 -40.94 12.94
CA ARG A 257 20.91 -41.22 13.41
C ARG A 257 19.86 -41.13 12.29
N GLY A 258 20.24 -40.62 11.13
CA GLY A 258 19.39 -40.52 9.94
C GLY A 258 18.32 -39.43 10.04
N ILE A 259 17.47 -39.36 9.01
CA ILE A 259 16.49 -38.28 8.82
C ILE A 259 15.31 -38.29 9.81
N TYR A 260 15.01 -39.44 10.43
CA TYR A 260 13.89 -39.60 11.35
C TYR A 260 14.32 -39.42 12.82
N GLU A 261 15.34 -40.14 13.26
CA GLU A 261 15.80 -40.11 14.66
C GLU A 261 16.85 -39.02 14.91
N GLY A 262 17.52 -38.55 13.86
CA GLY A 262 18.46 -37.43 13.94
C GLY A 262 17.78 -36.07 13.82
N PRO A 263 18.53 -35.00 14.08
CA PRO A 263 18.08 -33.63 13.83
C PRO A 263 18.07 -33.31 12.32
N GLY A 264 17.33 -32.26 11.95
CA GLY A 264 17.32 -31.69 10.60
C GLY A 264 17.41 -30.16 10.63
N ILE A 265 17.25 -29.55 9.46
CA ILE A 265 17.24 -28.08 9.29
C ILE A 265 16.00 -27.64 8.51
N SER A 266 15.56 -26.42 8.75
CA SER A 266 14.54 -25.73 7.96
C SER A 266 15.15 -24.53 7.25
N ILE A 267 14.86 -24.37 5.97
CA ILE A 267 15.32 -23.25 5.13
C ILE A 267 14.12 -22.48 4.56
N LYS A 268 14.28 -21.19 4.31
CA LYS A 268 13.30 -20.36 3.58
C LYS A 268 13.88 -19.96 2.23
N LEU A 269 13.08 -20.05 1.17
CA LEU A 269 13.56 -19.77 -0.19
C LEU A 269 13.81 -18.28 -0.39
N SER A 270 13.01 -17.41 0.25
CA SER A 270 13.24 -15.97 0.27
C SER A 270 14.58 -15.55 0.90
N ALA A 271 15.15 -16.36 1.78
CA ALA A 271 16.47 -16.10 2.36
C ALA A 271 17.60 -16.37 1.35
N LEU A 272 17.36 -17.16 0.31
CA LEU A 272 18.38 -17.64 -0.61
C LEU A 272 18.39 -16.89 -1.94
N HIS A 273 17.46 -15.96 -2.16
CA HIS A 273 17.43 -15.13 -3.36
C HIS A 273 16.69 -13.80 -3.11
N PRO A 274 17.25 -12.64 -3.49
CA PRO A 274 16.65 -11.34 -3.19
C PRO A 274 15.36 -11.04 -3.94
N ARG A 275 15.14 -11.72 -5.07
CA ARG A 275 13.94 -11.56 -5.92
C ARG A 275 13.11 -12.83 -6.05
N TYR A 276 12.91 -13.55 -4.93
CA TYR A 276 12.08 -14.75 -4.90
C TYR A 276 10.59 -14.43 -5.18
N SER A 277 10.20 -14.48 -6.46
CA SER A 277 8.85 -14.19 -6.95
C SER A 277 8.58 -14.83 -8.31
N ARG A 278 7.31 -15.07 -8.65
CA ARG A 278 6.90 -15.62 -9.96
C ARG A 278 7.38 -14.79 -11.16
N SER A 279 7.45 -13.47 -11.01
CA SER A 279 7.95 -12.58 -12.07
C SER A 279 9.42 -12.79 -12.42
N GLN A 280 10.20 -13.47 -11.58
CA GLN A 280 11.63 -13.73 -11.79
C GLN A 280 11.90 -15.23 -11.97
N HIS A 281 10.96 -15.96 -12.58
CA HIS A 281 11.00 -17.42 -12.69
C HIS A 281 12.33 -17.97 -13.24
N SER A 282 12.84 -17.39 -14.33
CA SER A 282 14.13 -17.80 -14.91
C SER A 282 15.28 -17.71 -13.91
N ARG A 283 15.37 -16.60 -13.15
CA ARG A 283 16.35 -16.42 -12.08
C ARG A 283 16.17 -17.44 -10.95
N MET A 284 14.95 -17.90 -10.68
CA MET A 284 14.74 -18.95 -9.67
C MET A 284 15.35 -20.29 -10.10
N VAL A 285 15.24 -20.63 -11.38
CA VAL A 285 15.83 -21.85 -11.95
C VAL A 285 17.35 -21.72 -12.07
N GLU A 286 17.84 -20.56 -12.50
CA GLU A 286 19.27 -20.33 -12.80
C GLU A 286 20.11 -20.01 -11.56
N GLU A 287 19.56 -19.35 -10.54
CA GLU A 287 20.31 -18.82 -9.39
C GLU A 287 19.90 -19.48 -8.06
N LEU A 288 18.60 -19.58 -7.78
CA LEU A 288 18.11 -20.09 -6.50
C LEU A 288 18.19 -21.62 -6.42
N LEU A 289 17.71 -22.33 -7.44
CA LEU A 289 17.71 -23.80 -7.47
C LEU A 289 19.12 -24.41 -7.25
N PRO A 290 20.21 -23.92 -7.87
CA PRO A 290 21.56 -24.41 -7.59
C PRO A 290 21.99 -24.27 -6.13
N ARG A 291 21.60 -23.18 -5.45
CA ARG A 291 21.89 -22.97 -4.02
C ARG A 291 21.15 -24.00 -3.16
N VAL A 292 19.86 -24.19 -3.41
CA VAL A 292 19.05 -25.18 -2.67
C VAL A 292 19.57 -26.60 -2.91
N ARG A 293 19.91 -26.92 -4.16
CA ARG A 293 20.53 -28.19 -4.56
C ARG A 293 21.84 -28.45 -3.80
N ALA A 294 22.72 -27.45 -3.68
CA ALA A 294 23.97 -27.59 -2.94
C ALA A 294 23.75 -27.90 -1.46
N LEU A 295 22.81 -27.21 -0.80
CA LEU A 295 22.42 -27.49 0.58
C LEU A 295 21.79 -28.88 0.74
N ALA A 296 20.95 -29.31 -0.22
CA ALA A 296 20.34 -30.64 -0.23
C ALA A 296 21.39 -31.76 -0.39
N LEU A 297 22.36 -31.59 -1.28
CA LEU A 297 23.48 -32.54 -1.43
C LEU A 297 24.32 -32.63 -0.15
N LEU A 298 24.51 -31.52 0.55
CA LEU A 298 25.23 -31.52 1.81
C LEU A 298 24.42 -32.23 2.92
N ALA A 299 23.11 -31.98 3.01
CA ALA A 299 22.22 -32.66 3.93
C ALA A 299 22.16 -34.18 3.66
N ARG A 300 22.15 -34.59 2.38
CA ARG A 300 22.27 -35.99 1.93
C ARG A 300 23.55 -36.65 2.43
N ARG A 301 24.71 -35.98 2.35
CA ARG A 301 25.99 -36.54 2.83
C ARG A 301 25.98 -36.89 4.31
N TYR A 302 25.22 -36.13 5.11
CA TYR A 302 25.06 -36.38 6.54
C TYR A 302 23.83 -37.21 6.91
N ASP A 303 22.99 -37.54 5.92
CA ASP A 303 21.69 -38.18 6.09
C ASP A 303 20.80 -37.47 7.13
N ILE A 304 20.68 -36.14 7.02
CA ILE A 304 19.78 -35.33 7.86
C ILE A 304 18.62 -34.78 7.03
N GLY A 305 17.49 -34.46 7.65
CA GLY A 305 16.37 -33.83 6.95
C GLY A 305 16.65 -32.36 6.61
N LEU A 306 16.30 -31.94 5.39
CA LEU A 306 16.28 -30.53 4.95
C LEU A 306 14.87 -30.17 4.52
N ASN A 307 14.22 -29.30 5.28
CA ASN A 307 12.84 -28.92 5.06
C ASN A 307 12.74 -27.51 4.44
N ILE A 308 12.03 -27.39 3.33
CA ILE A 308 11.70 -26.11 2.70
C ILE A 308 10.44 -25.56 3.35
N ASP A 309 10.57 -24.44 4.07
CA ASP A 309 9.45 -23.76 4.73
C ASP A 309 8.54 -23.06 3.71
N ALA A 310 7.23 -23.05 3.98
CA ALA A 310 6.23 -22.37 3.16
C ALA A 310 6.02 -20.92 3.62
N GLU A 311 5.94 -20.02 2.65
CA GLU A 311 5.88 -18.56 2.85
C GLU A 311 4.52 -18.02 2.39
N GLU A 312 4.46 -16.89 1.67
CA GLU A 312 3.23 -16.30 1.14
C GLU A 312 2.59 -17.14 0.01
N ALA A 313 1.29 -16.92 -0.23
CA ALA A 313 0.50 -17.70 -1.17
C ALA A 313 0.99 -17.62 -2.63
N ASP A 314 1.50 -16.48 -3.07
CA ASP A 314 2.01 -16.28 -4.43
C ASP A 314 3.34 -16.98 -4.70
N ARG A 315 4.00 -17.49 -3.66
CA ARG A 315 5.25 -18.24 -3.73
C ARG A 315 5.05 -19.75 -3.72
N LEU A 316 3.82 -20.22 -3.49
CA LEU A 316 3.53 -21.66 -3.41
C LEU A 316 3.89 -22.39 -4.71
N GLU A 317 3.35 -21.97 -5.85
CA GLU A 317 3.50 -22.74 -7.10
C GLU A 317 4.95 -22.72 -7.62
N ILE A 318 5.66 -21.60 -7.49
CA ILE A 318 7.09 -21.54 -7.85
C ILE A 318 7.95 -22.41 -6.93
N SER A 319 7.60 -22.54 -5.64
CA SER A 319 8.30 -23.48 -4.75
C SER A 319 8.10 -24.95 -5.15
N LEU A 320 6.97 -25.29 -5.80
CA LEU A 320 6.72 -26.63 -6.31
C LEU A 320 7.57 -26.94 -7.54
N ASP A 321 7.87 -25.95 -8.39
CA ASP A 321 8.82 -26.12 -9.50
C ASP A 321 10.21 -26.51 -8.96
N LEU A 322 10.66 -25.83 -7.90
CA LEU A 322 11.95 -26.12 -7.26
C LEU A 322 11.95 -27.49 -6.59
N LEU A 323 10.85 -27.86 -5.91
CA LEU A 323 10.69 -29.18 -5.30
C LEU A 323 10.75 -30.29 -6.35
N GLU A 324 10.03 -30.16 -7.46
CA GLU A 324 10.01 -31.15 -8.54
C GLU A 324 11.39 -31.31 -9.17
N ALA A 325 12.10 -30.20 -9.42
CA ALA A 325 13.47 -30.24 -9.92
C ALA A 325 14.44 -30.97 -8.97
N LEU A 326 14.32 -30.75 -7.65
CA LEU A 326 15.14 -31.44 -6.65
C LEU A 326 14.83 -32.94 -6.59
N CYS A 327 13.55 -33.33 -6.63
CA CYS A 327 13.14 -34.74 -6.60
C CYS A 327 13.60 -35.53 -7.83
N PHE A 328 13.79 -34.89 -8.99
CA PHE A 328 14.33 -35.54 -10.18
C PHE A 328 15.85 -35.41 -10.34
N ASP A 329 16.53 -34.79 -9.38
CA ASP A 329 17.99 -34.72 -9.37
C ASP A 329 18.62 -36.10 -9.11
N LYS A 330 19.40 -36.58 -10.07
CA LYS A 330 20.08 -37.89 -9.98
C LYS A 330 21.02 -37.97 -8.78
N ASP A 331 21.63 -36.86 -8.38
CA ASP A 331 22.56 -36.82 -7.26
C ASP A 331 21.84 -36.81 -5.89
N LEU A 332 20.52 -36.74 -5.85
CA LEU A 332 19.73 -36.88 -4.63
C LEU A 332 19.06 -38.26 -4.49
N GLN A 333 19.10 -39.10 -5.53
CA GLN A 333 18.49 -40.43 -5.51
C GLN A 333 18.92 -41.27 -4.29
N GLY A 334 17.95 -41.98 -3.73
CA GLY A 334 18.11 -42.84 -2.55
C GLY A 334 18.11 -42.09 -1.21
N TRP A 335 18.04 -40.76 -1.18
CA TRP A 335 17.93 -39.97 0.04
C TRP A 335 16.51 -39.44 0.26
N ASN A 336 15.90 -39.78 1.38
CA ASN A 336 14.52 -39.43 1.70
C ASN A 336 14.39 -38.21 2.64
N GLY A 337 15.47 -37.43 2.80
CA GLY A 337 15.50 -36.27 3.68
C GLY A 337 14.98 -34.97 3.07
N ILE A 338 14.45 -35.00 1.85
CA ILE A 338 13.80 -33.84 1.21
C ILE A 338 12.48 -33.57 1.95
N GLY A 339 12.39 -32.40 2.59
CA GLY A 339 11.22 -31.96 3.31
C GLY A 339 10.54 -30.74 2.69
N PHE A 340 9.23 -30.66 2.81
CA PHE A 340 8.42 -29.57 2.25
C PHE A 340 7.22 -29.25 3.16
N VAL A 341 6.98 -27.96 3.42
CA VAL A 341 5.83 -27.50 4.22
C VAL A 341 4.62 -27.24 3.34
N ILE A 342 3.43 -27.65 3.79
CA ILE A 342 2.15 -27.34 3.16
C ILE A 342 1.23 -26.70 4.19
N GLN A 343 0.58 -25.60 3.82
CA GLN A 343 -0.22 -24.78 4.73
C GLN A 343 -1.73 -25.06 4.57
N ALA A 344 -2.35 -25.66 5.58
CA ALA A 344 -3.75 -26.07 5.58
C ALA A 344 -4.77 -24.91 5.54
N TYR A 345 -4.34 -23.69 5.88
CA TYR A 345 -5.19 -22.50 5.76
C TYR A 345 -5.43 -22.08 4.29
N GLN A 346 -4.66 -22.61 3.33
CA GLN A 346 -4.84 -22.32 1.91
C GLN A 346 -5.83 -23.30 1.30
N LYS A 347 -6.69 -22.79 0.41
CA LYS A 347 -7.68 -23.58 -0.32
C LYS A 347 -7.06 -24.65 -1.23
N ARG A 348 -5.82 -24.40 -1.67
CA ARG A 348 -5.01 -25.30 -2.51
C ARG A 348 -4.44 -26.52 -1.77
N CYS A 349 -4.38 -26.50 -0.43
CA CYS A 349 -3.66 -27.50 0.36
C CYS A 349 -4.00 -28.98 -0.01
N PRO A 350 -5.28 -29.38 -0.17
CA PRO A 350 -5.60 -30.77 -0.51
C PRO A 350 -5.05 -31.23 -1.86
N PHE A 351 -4.93 -30.31 -2.82
CA PHE A 351 -4.44 -30.57 -4.18
C PHE A 351 -2.91 -30.54 -4.25
N VAL A 352 -2.27 -29.66 -3.47
CA VAL A 352 -0.81 -29.68 -3.30
C VAL A 352 -0.37 -31.02 -2.73
N ILE A 353 -1.11 -31.57 -1.77
CA ILE A 353 -0.83 -32.92 -1.26
C ILE A 353 -0.94 -33.95 -2.39
N ASP A 354 -1.97 -33.92 -3.22
CA ASP A 354 -2.10 -34.85 -4.36
C ASP A 354 -0.89 -34.78 -5.29
N PHE A 355 -0.44 -33.57 -5.64
CA PHE A 355 0.78 -33.36 -6.42
C PHE A 355 2.03 -33.93 -5.74
N VAL A 356 2.23 -33.67 -4.44
CA VAL A 356 3.41 -34.16 -3.71
C VAL A 356 3.39 -35.69 -3.56
N LEU A 357 2.22 -36.31 -3.37
CA LEU A 357 2.08 -37.77 -3.33
C LEU A 357 2.43 -38.42 -4.67
N ASP A 358 1.97 -37.82 -5.78
CA ASP A 358 2.33 -38.25 -7.13
C ASP A 358 3.82 -38.06 -7.41
N LEU A 359 4.36 -36.88 -7.10
CA LEU A 359 5.78 -36.56 -7.27
C LEU A 359 6.68 -37.53 -6.49
N ALA A 360 6.35 -37.81 -5.22
CA ALA A 360 7.06 -38.78 -4.40
C ALA A 360 7.12 -40.16 -5.07
N ARG A 361 5.98 -40.66 -5.55
CA ARG A 361 5.89 -41.97 -6.21
C ARG A 361 6.66 -42.02 -7.53
N ARG A 362 6.56 -40.97 -8.37
CA ARG A 362 7.25 -40.91 -9.66
C ARG A 362 8.77 -40.72 -9.52
N SER A 363 9.21 -39.98 -8.52
CA SER A 363 10.63 -39.72 -8.27
C SER A 363 11.31 -40.83 -7.44
N GLY A 364 10.53 -41.65 -6.74
CA GLY A 364 11.03 -42.69 -5.84
C GLY A 364 11.51 -42.17 -4.49
N HIS A 365 11.26 -40.89 -4.17
CA HIS A 365 11.55 -40.30 -2.88
C HIS A 365 10.37 -40.47 -1.91
N ARG A 366 10.67 -40.81 -0.66
CA ARG A 366 9.70 -40.69 0.44
C ARG A 366 9.77 -39.30 1.05
N ILE A 367 9.02 -38.34 0.50
CA ILE A 367 9.12 -36.91 0.85
C ILE A 367 8.65 -36.68 2.29
N MET A 368 9.39 -35.90 3.09
CA MET A 368 8.98 -35.48 4.42
C MET A 368 8.00 -34.30 4.29
N VAL A 369 6.73 -34.50 4.65
CA VAL A 369 5.70 -33.47 4.45
C VAL A 369 5.27 -32.88 5.79
N ARG A 370 5.66 -31.63 6.03
CA ARG A 370 5.21 -30.89 7.21
C ARG A 370 3.88 -30.19 6.92
N LEU A 371 2.82 -30.68 7.54
CA LEU A 371 1.53 -30.01 7.50
C LEU A 371 1.46 -28.98 8.64
N VAL A 372 1.26 -27.71 8.29
CA VAL A 372 1.03 -26.59 9.22
C VAL A 372 -0.34 -25.98 8.96
N LYS A 373 -0.82 -25.10 9.84
CA LYS A 373 -1.98 -24.24 9.50
C LYS A 373 -1.58 -23.15 8.52
N GLY A 374 -0.74 -22.22 8.94
CA GLY A 374 -0.26 -21.09 8.14
C GLY A 374 0.13 -19.91 9.05
N ALA A 375 1.03 -19.04 8.58
CA ALA A 375 1.63 -17.96 9.39
C ALA A 375 1.46 -16.55 8.80
N TYR A 376 0.81 -16.42 7.64
CA TYR A 376 0.72 -15.16 6.87
C TYR A 376 -0.72 -14.67 6.68
N TRP A 377 -1.66 -15.15 7.49
CA TRP A 377 -3.10 -15.03 7.19
C TRP A 377 -3.56 -13.58 7.00
N ASP A 378 -3.19 -12.68 7.89
CA ASP A 378 -3.55 -11.26 7.80
C ASP A 378 -2.95 -10.56 6.58
N THR A 379 -1.72 -10.92 6.21
CA THR A 379 -1.01 -10.45 5.03
C THR A 379 -1.74 -10.90 3.76
N GLU A 380 -2.20 -12.15 3.70
CA GLU A 380 -2.97 -12.66 2.55
C GLU A 380 -4.33 -11.95 2.40
N ILE A 381 -5.01 -11.65 3.52
CA ILE A 381 -6.26 -10.87 3.48
C ILE A 381 -5.99 -9.45 2.95
N LYS A 382 -5.00 -8.75 3.53
CA LYS A 382 -4.65 -7.38 3.12
C LYS A 382 -4.24 -7.33 1.64
N ARG A 383 -3.39 -8.25 1.20
CA ARG A 383 -2.88 -8.29 -0.17
C ARG A 383 -3.98 -8.53 -1.19
N ALA A 384 -4.86 -9.50 -0.96
CA ALA A 384 -5.98 -9.76 -1.85
C ALA A 384 -6.94 -8.56 -1.97
N GLN A 385 -7.17 -7.83 -0.88
CA GLN A 385 -7.96 -6.59 -0.87
C GLN A 385 -7.29 -5.46 -1.66
N LEU A 386 -5.99 -5.24 -1.44
CA LEU A 386 -5.20 -4.22 -2.15
C LEU A 386 -5.16 -4.48 -3.66
N GLU A 387 -4.90 -5.73 -4.04
CA GLU A 387 -4.78 -6.14 -5.44
C GLU A 387 -6.14 -6.29 -6.14
N GLY A 388 -7.27 -6.16 -5.43
CA GLY A 388 -8.61 -6.18 -6.03
C GLY A 388 -9.00 -7.54 -6.60
N LEU A 389 -8.58 -8.63 -5.96
CA LEU A 389 -8.68 -9.98 -6.53
C LEU A 389 -10.05 -10.62 -6.26
N ASP A 390 -10.37 -11.67 -7.02
CA ASP A 390 -11.69 -12.35 -7.01
C ASP A 390 -12.05 -13.08 -5.70
N GLY A 391 -11.10 -13.22 -4.78
CA GLY A 391 -11.30 -13.82 -3.47
C GLY A 391 -10.00 -13.95 -2.69
N TYR A 392 -10.04 -14.72 -1.60
CA TYR A 392 -8.88 -14.98 -0.74
C TYR A 392 -8.21 -16.31 -1.08
N PRO A 393 -6.87 -16.40 -1.05
CA PRO A 393 -6.18 -17.68 -1.22
C PRO A 393 -6.22 -18.57 0.03
N VAL A 394 -6.67 -17.98 1.14
CA VAL A 394 -6.81 -18.59 2.46
C VAL A 394 -8.26 -18.62 2.90
N TYR A 395 -8.60 -19.50 3.83
CA TYR A 395 -9.89 -19.48 4.52
C TYR A 395 -10.00 -18.25 5.43
N THR A 396 -11.17 -17.61 5.47
CA THR A 396 -11.46 -16.43 6.28
C THR A 396 -11.96 -16.75 7.68
N ARG A 397 -12.37 -18.00 7.93
CA ARG A 397 -12.70 -18.52 9.27
C ARG A 397 -11.66 -19.50 9.76
N LYS A 398 -11.32 -19.40 11.04
CA LYS A 398 -10.33 -20.30 11.66
C LYS A 398 -10.80 -21.76 11.62
N ILE A 399 -12.08 -22.04 11.87
CA ILE A 399 -12.62 -23.41 11.88
C ILE A 399 -12.47 -24.12 10.52
N TYR A 400 -12.51 -23.40 9.40
CA TYR A 400 -12.32 -24.00 8.07
C TYR A 400 -10.88 -24.43 7.84
N THR A 401 -9.92 -23.69 8.40
CA THR A 401 -8.51 -24.11 8.44
C THR A 401 -8.34 -25.40 9.25
N ASP A 402 -9.04 -25.54 10.39
CA ASP A 402 -8.99 -26.78 11.18
C ASP A 402 -9.54 -27.99 10.42
N ILE A 403 -10.67 -27.82 9.72
CA ILE A 403 -11.27 -28.86 8.88
C ILE A 403 -10.31 -29.26 7.75
N SER A 404 -9.75 -28.27 7.04
CA SER A 404 -8.76 -28.50 5.99
C SER A 404 -7.55 -29.27 6.51
N TYR A 405 -7.05 -28.90 7.70
CA TYR A 405 -5.93 -29.60 8.34
C TYR A 405 -6.27 -31.07 8.61
N LEU A 406 -7.45 -31.38 9.14
CA LEU A 406 -7.88 -32.76 9.42
C LEU A 406 -8.06 -33.59 8.14
N ALA A 407 -8.68 -33.02 7.11
CA ALA A 407 -8.83 -33.67 5.80
C ALA A 407 -7.46 -34.01 5.20
N CYS A 408 -6.55 -33.04 5.21
CA CYS A 408 -5.19 -33.19 4.70
C CYS A 408 -4.37 -34.20 5.51
N ALA A 409 -4.52 -34.21 6.84
CA ALA A 409 -3.83 -35.17 7.70
C ALA A 409 -4.27 -36.61 7.43
N LYS A 410 -5.57 -36.83 7.23
CA LYS A 410 -6.12 -38.14 6.84
C LYS A 410 -5.56 -38.61 5.50
N LYS A 411 -5.45 -37.71 4.52
CA LYS A 411 -4.85 -38.00 3.21
C LYS A 411 -3.37 -38.40 3.33
N LEU A 412 -2.59 -37.67 4.13
CA LEU A 412 -1.16 -37.98 4.36
C LEU A 412 -0.96 -39.30 5.10
N LEU A 413 -1.75 -39.59 6.13
CA LEU A 413 -1.69 -40.87 6.88
C LEU A 413 -1.99 -42.08 5.98
N ALA A 414 -2.85 -41.92 4.98
CA ALA A 414 -3.21 -42.97 4.04
C ALA A 414 -2.12 -43.26 2.99
N ALA A 415 -1.07 -42.43 2.90
CA ALA A 415 -0.02 -42.50 1.87
C ALA A 415 1.39 -42.68 2.47
N ALA A 416 1.51 -43.51 3.50
CA ALA A 416 2.78 -43.75 4.19
C ALA A 416 3.88 -44.34 3.29
N ASP A 417 3.51 -44.93 2.14
CA ASP A 417 4.40 -45.41 1.08
C ASP A 417 5.17 -44.26 0.41
N ALA A 418 4.50 -43.13 0.18
CA ALA A 418 5.00 -42.02 -0.60
C ALA A 418 5.58 -40.90 0.27
N VAL A 419 5.06 -40.71 1.48
CA VAL A 419 5.47 -39.59 2.34
C VAL A 419 5.75 -40.02 3.77
N TYR A 420 6.54 -39.19 4.44
CA TYR A 420 6.67 -39.17 5.90
C TYR A 420 5.91 -37.95 6.45
N PRO A 421 4.69 -38.13 6.99
CA PRO A 421 3.89 -37.03 7.49
C PRO A 421 4.45 -36.44 8.79
N GLN A 422 4.51 -35.12 8.88
CA GLN A 422 4.96 -34.37 10.05
C GLN A 422 3.87 -33.36 10.44
N PHE A 423 3.14 -33.62 11.52
CA PHE A 423 1.98 -32.81 11.91
C PHE A 423 2.37 -31.71 12.90
N ALA A 424 2.56 -30.49 12.41
CA ALA A 424 2.96 -29.34 13.21
C ALA A 424 1.72 -28.61 13.78
N THR A 425 1.47 -28.75 15.08
CA THR A 425 0.32 -28.12 15.73
C THR A 425 0.49 -28.02 17.25
N HIS A 426 -0.01 -26.93 17.84
CA HIS A 426 -0.15 -26.79 19.30
C HIS A 426 -1.58 -27.05 19.79
N ASN A 427 -2.52 -27.39 18.89
CA ASN A 427 -3.91 -27.61 19.23
C ASN A 427 -4.14 -29.07 19.69
N ALA A 428 -4.55 -29.26 20.95
CA ALA A 428 -4.74 -30.58 21.54
C ALA A 428 -5.84 -31.40 20.87
N TYR A 429 -6.92 -30.78 20.37
CA TYR A 429 -7.97 -31.48 19.62
C TYR A 429 -7.42 -32.01 18.28
N THR A 430 -6.74 -31.15 17.51
CA THR A 430 -6.10 -31.56 16.24
C THR A 430 -5.12 -32.71 16.46
N LEU A 431 -4.28 -32.64 17.51
CA LEU A 431 -3.36 -33.71 17.88
C LEU A 431 -4.10 -35.01 18.21
N ALA A 432 -5.11 -34.94 19.07
CA ALA A 432 -5.89 -36.09 19.49
C ALA A 432 -6.62 -36.76 18.30
N ALA A 433 -7.14 -35.96 17.37
CA ALA A 433 -7.80 -36.45 16.16
C ALA A 433 -6.83 -37.28 15.30
N ILE A 434 -5.64 -36.74 15.04
CA ILE A 434 -4.61 -37.40 14.24
C ILE A 434 -4.08 -38.66 14.92
N TYR A 435 -3.87 -38.62 16.23
CA TYR A 435 -3.45 -39.79 17.01
C TYR A 435 -4.45 -40.93 16.86
N ASN A 436 -5.76 -40.66 17.00
CA ASN A 436 -6.79 -41.69 16.85
C ASN A 436 -6.99 -42.13 15.40
N LEU A 437 -6.81 -41.23 14.42
CA LEU A 437 -6.85 -41.56 13.00
C LEU A 437 -5.71 -42.52 12.60
N ALA A 438 -4.50 -42.33 13.13
CA ALA A 438 -3.35 -43.18 12.85
C ALA A 438 -3.47 -44.58 13.50
N GLY A 439 -4.31 -44.69 14.53
CA GLY A 439 -4.54 -45.94 15.26
C GLY A 439 -3.42 -46.33 16.24
N PRO A 440 -3.59 -47.46 16.94
CA PRO A 440 -2.68 -47.89 18.01
C PRO A 440 -1.34 -48.43 17.49
N ASN A 441 -1.32 -48.97 16.25
CA ASN A 441 -0.17 -49.64 15.66
C ASN A 441 0.82 -48.62 15.07
N TYR A 442 1.74 -48.15 15.92
CA TYR A 442 2.82 -47.28 15.49
C TYR A 442 4.10 -48.04 15.21
N TYR A 443 4.79 -47.66 14.14
CA TYR A 443 6.16 -48.09 13.86
C TYR A 443 7.08 -46.87 13.66
N PRO A 444 8.37 -46.96 14.05
CA PRO A 444 9.33 -45.89 13.83
C PRO A 444 9.39 -45.47 12.35
N GLY A 445 9.35 -44.16 12.09
CA GLY A 445 9.32 -43.63 10.72
C GLY A 445 7.93 -43.64 10.05
N GLN A 446 6.84 -44.01 10.74
CA GLN A 446 5.48 -43.91 10.18
C GLN A 446 5.07 -42.45 9.97
N TYR A 447 5.06 -41.65 11.04
CA TYR A 447 4.81 -40.21 11.07
C TYR A 447 5.42 -39.60 12.35
N GLU A 448 5.46 -38.29 12.44
CA GLU A 448 5.75 -37.55 13.69
C GLU A 448 4.80 -36.37 13.90
N PHE A 449 4.76 -35.88 15.14
CA PHE A 449 4.26 -34.54 15.41
C PHE A 449 5.40 -33.54 15.39
N GLN A 450 5.08 -32.25 15.28
CA GLN A 450 6.04 -31.17 15.48
C GLN A 450 5.46 -30.05 16.31
N CYS A 451 6.34 -29.34 17.00
CA CYS A 451 5.98 -28.17 17.79
C CYS A 451 7.10 -27.14 17.78
N LEU A 452 6.77 -25.94 18.23
CA LEU A 452 7.74 -24.86 18.35
C LEU A 452 8.43 -24.89 19.73
N HIS A 453 9.72 -24.56 19.73
CA HIS A 453 10.49 -24.33 20.94
C HIS A 453 9.94 -23.19 21.80
N GLY A 454 9.94 -23.38 23.12
CA GLY A 454 9.47 -22.42 24.10
C GLY A 454 7.94 -22.29 24.18
N MET A 455 7.19 -23.11 23.44
CA MET A 455 5.73 -23.02 23.35
C MET A 455 5.04 -24.38 23.42
N GLY A 456 5.44 -25.33 22.57
CA GLY A 456 4.72 -26.59 22.40
C GLY A 456 5.17 -27.71 23.32
N GLU A 457 6.33 -27.60 23.96
CA GLU A 457 6.91 -28.66 24.79
C GLU A 457 5.98 -29.15 25.92
N PRO A 458 5.25 -28.27 26.66
CA PRO A 458 4.36 -28.74 27.71
C PRO A 458 3.28 -29.73 27.23
N LEU A 459 2.77 -29.53 26.01
CA LEU A 459 1.78 -30.44 25.40
C LEU A 459 2.44 -31.75 25.00
N PHE A 460 3.58 -31.67 24.30
CA PHE A 460 4.22 -32.85 23.73
C PHE A 460 4.97 -33.71 24.75
N GLN A 461 5.26 -33.20 25.95
CA GLN A 461 5.68 -34.04 27.08
C GLN A 461 4.61 -35.04 27.53
N GLU A 462 3.34 -34.82 27.21
CA GLU A 462 2.24 -35.79 27.42
C GLU A 462 2.06 -36.76 26.24
N VAL A 463 2.95 -36.68 25.23
CA VAL A 463 2.84 -37.41 23.96
C VAL A 463 4.08 -38.28 23.73
N VAL A 464 5.26 -37.69 23.93
CA VAL A 464 6.56 -38.33 23.71
C VAL A 464 6.89 -39.30 24.85
N GLY A 465 7.42 -40.46 24.49
CA GLY A 465 7.90 -41.46 25.44
C GLY A 465 6.93 -42.63 25.69
N ARG A 466 7.48 -43.77 26.11
CA ARG A 466 6.74 -45.04 26.29
C ARG A 466 5.69 -44.99 27.40
N SER A 467 5.88 -44.13 28.39
CA SER A 467 4.94 -43.90 29.49
C SER A 467 3.79 -42.96 29.12
N GLN A 468 3.78 -42.41 27.90
CA GLN A 468 2.80 -41.46 27.39
C GLN A 468 2.08 -42.05 26.17
N LEU A 469 1.87 -41.27 25.10
CA LEU A 469 1.26 -41.75 23.85
C LEU A 469 2.26 -42.45 22.91
N ASN A 470 3.55 -42.45 23.27
CA ASN A 470 4.63 -43.07 22.50
C ASN A 470 4.60 -42.66 21.02
N ARG A 471 4.53 -41.34 20.77
CA ARG A 471 4.69 -40.74 19.43
C ARG A 471 5.82 -39.72 19.46
N PRO A 472 6.70 -39.65 18.45
CA PRO A 472 7.78 -38.68 18.43
C PRO A 472 7.24 -37.27 18.17
N CYS A 473 7.97 -36.28 18.69
CA CYS A 473 7.76 -34.88 18.39
C CYS A 473 9.09 -34.22 18.01
N ARG A 474 9.12 -33.55 16.86
CA ARG A 474 10.25 -32.72 16.44
C ARG A 474 10.01 -31.26 16.82
N ILE A 475 10.93 -30.70 17.59
CA ILE A 475 10.93 -29.30 17.99
C ILE A 475 11.55 -28.47 16.86
N TYR A 476 10.78 -27.55 16.31
CA TYR A 476 11.26 -26.47 15.46
C TYR A 476 11.97 -25.45 16.35
N ALA A 477 13.28 -25.32 16.19
CA ALA A 477 14.18 -24.63 17.11
C ALA A 477 14.83 -23.41 16.44
N PRO A 478 14.35 -22.19 16.75
CA PRO A 478 14.97 -20.97 16.26
C PRO A 478 16.42 -20.80 16.76
N VAL A 479 17.32 -20.39 15.87
CA VAL A 479 18.74 -20.18 16.12
C VAL A 479 19.15 -18.87 15.48
N GLY A 480 19.65 -17.93 16.29
CA GLY A 480 20.15 -16.66 15.78
C GLY A 480 20.35 -15.62 16.88
N THR A 481 20.93 -14.50 16.49
CA THR A 481 21.19 -13.39 17.42
C THR A 481 19.90 -12.68 17.83
N HIS A 482 19.98 -11.87 18.88
CA HIS A 482 18.86 -11.01 19.31
C HIS A 482 18.35 -10.09 18.19
N GLU A 483 19.25 -9.53 17.36
CA GLU A 483 18.88 -8.68 16.23
C GLU A 483 18.04 -9.44 15.20
N THR A 484 18.47 -10.65 14.84
CA THR A 484 17.76 -11.53 13.89
C THR A 484 16.40 -11.99 14.44
N LEU A 485 16.32 -12.25 15.74
CA LEU A 485 15.08 -12.64 16.40
C LEU A 485 14.02 -11.53 16.36
N LEU A 486 14.41 -10.27 16.59
CA LEU A 486 13.45 -9.16 16.74
C LEU A 486 12.65 -8.87 15.45
N ALA A 487 13.25 -9.05 14.27
CA ALA A 487 12.55 -8.93 13.00
C ALA A 487 11.39 -9.94 12.88
N TYR A 488 11.61 -11.14 13.43
CA TYR A 488 10.71 -12.30 13.35
C TYR A 488 9.70 -12.39 14.52
N LEU A 489 10.05 -11.83 15.69
CA LEU A 489 9.37 -12.08 16.96
C LEU A 489 7.89 -11.69 16.96
N VAL A 490 7.51 -10.57 16.33
CA VAL A 490 6.11 -10.12 16.34
C VAL A 490 5.20 -11.15 15.66
N ARG A 491 5.53 -11.58 14.44
CA ARG A 491 4.76 -12.60 13.72
C ARG A 491 4.67 -13.90 14.53
N ARG A 492 5.74 -14.27 15.23
CA ARG A 492 5.75 -15.44 16.11
C ARG A 492 4.81 -15.31 17.31
N LEU A 493 4.77 -14.14 17.93
CA LEU A 493 3.85 -13.85 19.03
C LEU A 493 2.39 -13.84 18.55
N LEU A 494 2.14 -13.35 17.32
CA LEU A 494 0.80 -13.36 16.71
C LEU A 494 0.27 -14.78 16.46
N GLU A 495 1.12 -15.68 15.97
CA GLU A 495 0.78 -17.08 15.65
C GLU A 495 0.08 -17.79 16.84
N ASN A 496 0.52 -17.51 18.06
CA ASN A 496 0.01 -18.16 19.26
C ASN A 496 -0.75 -17.20 20.21
N GLY A 497 -0.71 -15.88 19.98
CA GLY A 497 -1.30 -14.83 20.82
C GLY A 497 -2.66 -14.29 20.33
N ALA A 498 -3.13 -14.64 19.14
CA ALA A 498 -4.47 -14.24 18.66
C ALA A 498 -5.60 -14.79 19.58
N ASN A 499 -6.75 -14.12 19.66
CA ASN A 499 -7.87 -14.56 20.52
C ASN A 499 -8.41 -15.94 20.14
N THR A 500 -8.25 -16.31 18.88
CA THR A 500 -8.63 -17.61 18.31
C THR A 500 -7.59 -18.70 18.51
N SER A 501 -6.37 -18.36 18.93
CA SER A 501 -5.29 -19.30 19.17
C SER A 501 -5.62 -20.24 20.33
N PHE A 502 -5.33 -21.53 20.15
CA PHE A 502 -5.50 -22.52 21.21
C PHE A 502 -4.60 -22.22 22.43
N VAL A 503 -3.35 -21.78 22.20
CA VAL A 503 -2.39 -21.46 23.27
C VAL A 503 -2.88 -20.28 24.10
N ASN A 504 -3.51 -19.29 23.47
CA ASN A 504 -4.13 -18.17 24.17
C ASN A 504 -5.37 -18.64 24.97
N ARG A 505 -6.29 -19.37 24.32
CA ARG A 505 -7.55 -19.83 24.94
C ARG A 505 -7.34 -20.83 26.09
N ILE A 506 -6.34 -21.71 26.04
CA ILE A 506 -6.11 -22.70 27.12
C ILE A 506 -5.67 -22.06 28.43
N ALA A 507 -4.91 -20.96 28.33
CA ALA A 507 -4.46 -20.19 29.47
C ALA A 507 -5.60 -19.40 30.15
N ASP A 508 -6.69 -19.14 29.43
CA ASP A 508 -7.90 -18.57 30.00
C ASP A 508 -8.67 -19.64 30.77
N LYS A 509 -8.69 -19.51 32.10
CA LYS A 509 -9.43 -20.43 32.97
C LYS A 509 -10.94 -20.22 32.90
N SER A 510 -11.42 -19.10 32.34
CA SER A 510 -12.85 -18.85 32.12
C SER A 510 -13.43 -19.64 30.94
N VAL A 511 -12.59 -20.03 29.97
CA VAL A 511 -13.00 -20.87 28.84
C VAL A 511 -13.17 -22.32 29.34
N ALA A 512 -14.33 -22.94 29.07
CA ALA A 512 -14.55 -24.31 29.48
C ALA A 512 -13.66 -25.27 28.67
N VAL A 513 -13.27 -26.41 29.26
CA VAL A 513 -12.49 -27.44 28.52
C VAL A 513 -13.25 -27.89 27.28
N ALA A 514 -14.58 -28.05 27.39
CA ALA A 514 -15.46 -28.41 26.27
C ALA A 514 -15.34 -27.46 25.08
N ASP A 515 -15.21 -26.14 25.32
CA ASP A 515 -15.08 -25.14 24.25
C ASP A 515 -13.70 -25.18 23.55
N LEU A 516 -12.66 -25.67 24.25
CA LEU A 516 -11.30 -25.81 23.70
C LEU A 516 -11.15 -27.06 22.82
N ILE A 517 -12.01 -28.05 23.04
CA ILE A 517 -12.00 -29.35 22.36
C ILE A 517 -13.23 -29.56 21.48
N ALA A 518 -13.97 -28.49 21.20
CA ALA A 518 -15.14 -28.55 20.36
C ALA A 518 -14.77 -29.05 18.95
N ASP A 519 -15.65 -29.88 18.39
CA ASP A 519 -15.43 -30.49 17.08
C ASP A 519 -15.65 -29.45 15.97
N PRO A 520 -14.61 -29.06 15.22
CA PRO A 520 -14.72 -28.01 14.21
C PRO A 520 -15.72 -28.37 13.10
N ILE A 521 -15.97 -29.66 12.86
CA ILE A 521 -16.94 -30.12 11.87
C ILE A 521 -18.37 -29.77 12.32
N ARG A 522 -18.71 -30.05 13.58
CA ARG A 522 -20.03 -29.73 14.14
C ARG A 522 -20.25 -28.21 14.22
N GLU A 523 -19.20 -27.45 14.54
CA GLU A 523 -19.26 -25.98 14.53
C GLU A 523 -19.53 -25.43 13.12
N ALA A 524 -18.85 -25.97 12.10
CA ALA A 524 -19.08 -25.53 10.72
C ALA A 524 -20.47 -25.89 10.19
N GLU A 525 -21.02 -27.05 10.58
CA GLU A 525 -22.39 -27.47 10.22
C GLU A 525 -23.48 -26.55 10.77
N GLN A 526 -23.20 -25.73 11.79
CA GLN A 526 -24.12 -24.74 12.33
C GLN A 526 -24.19 -23.45 11.51
N LEU A 527 -23.27 -23.25 10.56
CA LEU A 527 -23.24 -22.08 9.70
C LEU A 527 -24.14 -22.30 8.47
N SER A 528 -24.91 -21.28 8.11
CA SER A 528 -25.79 -21.31 6.93
C SER A 528 -25.51 -20.11 6.02
N PRO A 529 -25.20 -20.32 4.72
CA PRO A 529 -24.90 -21.62 4.11
C PRO A 529 -23.61 -22.25 4.66
N LEU A 530 -23.45 -23.56 4.51
CA LEU A 530 -22.19 -24.24 4.86
C LEU A 530 -21.04 -23.65 4.03
N GLY A 531 -19.93 -23.31 4.68
CA GLY A 531 -18.81 -22.63 4.04
C GLY A 531 -18.97 -21.12 3.87
N ALA A 532 -19.95 -20.50 4.52
CA ALA A 532 -20.10 -19.04 4.50
C ALA A 532 -18.81 -18.32 4.98
N PRO A 533 -18.27 -17.36 4.22
CA PRO A 533 -17.07 -16.61 4.63
C PRO A 533 -17.31 -15.81 5.92
N HIS A 534 -16.24 -15.30 6.52
CA HIS A 534 -16.34 -14.51 7.75
C HIS A 534 -17.03 -13.15 7.48
N ALA A 535 -18.15 -12.89 8.17
CA ALA A 535 -19.03 -11.74 7.88
C ALA A 535 -18.39 -10.35 8.03
N LYS A 536 -17.29 -10.22 8.80
CA LYS A 536 -16.54 -8.96 8.97
C LYS A 536 -15.34 -8.80 8.03
N ILE A 537 -15.13 -9.75 7.12
CA ILE A 537 -14.05 -9.69 6.13
C ILE A 537 -14.74 -9.54 4.77
N PRO A 538 -14.93 -8.30 4.26
CA PRO A 538 -15.56 -8.10 2.96
C PRO A 538 -14.69 -8.73 1.87
N LEU A 539 -15.27 -9.23 0.78
CA LEU A 539 -14.46 -9.61 -0.39
C LEU A 539 -13.77 -8.38 -0.98
N PRO A 540 -12.66 -8.52 -1.72
CA PRO A 540 -11.99 -7.37 -2.33
C PRO A 540 -12.91 -6.52 -3.21
N ARG A 541 -13.84 -7.15 -3.95
CA ARG A 541 -14.88 -6.47 -4.75
C ARG A 541 -15.83 -5.60 -3.92
N ASP A 542 -16.09 -6.01 -2.68
CA ASP A 542 -17.09 -5.42 -1.78
C ASP A 542 -16.48 -4.47 -0.73
N LEU A 543 -15.21 -4.08 -0.91
CA LEU A 543 -14.44 -3.33 0.09
C LEU A 543 -15.10 -2.01 0.53
N TYR A 544 -15.87 -1.38 -0.36
CA TYR A 544 -16.57 -0.11 -0.11
C TYR A 544 -18.07 -0.30 0.18
N GLY A 545 -18.50 -1.52 0.49
CA GLY A 545 -19.86 -1.85 0.87
C GLY A 545 -20.88 -1.47 -0.21
N THR A 546 -21.97 -0.81 0.20
CA THR A 546 -23.06 -0.41 -0.71
C THR A 546 -22.78 0.87 -1.47
N GLU A 547 -21.66 1.55 -1.19
CA GLU A 547 -21.33 2.82 -1.85
C GLU A 547 -20.99 2.61 -3.33
N ARG A 548 -20.09 1.64 -3.60
CA ARG A 548 -19.64 1.28 -4.95
C ARG A 548 -18.90 -0.07 -4.93
N PRO A 549 -18.90 -0.82 -6.04
CA PRO A 549 -17.96 -1.92 -6.21
C PRO A 549 -16.52 -1.39 -6.36
N ASN A 550 -15.55 -2.16 -5.84
CA ASN A 550 -14.12 -1.93 -6.05
C ASN A 550 -13.69 -2.44 -7.43
N SER A 551 -12.71 -1.80 -8.06
CA SER A 551 -12.10 -2.27 -9.31
C SER A 551 -11.44 -3.66 -9.16
N GLU A 552 -11.59 -4.51 -10.18
CA GLU A 552 -10.94 -5.84 -10.24
C GLU A 552 -9.48 -5.75 -10.70
N GLY A 553 -8.60 -6.55 -10.10
CA GLY A 553 -7.22 -6.71 -10.55
C GLY A 553 -6.95 -8.06 -11.19
N ILE A 554 -5.68 -8.30 -11.50
CA ILE A 554 -5.20 -9.55 -12.14
C ILE A 554 -4.09 -10.14 -11.29
N ASP A 555 -4.25 -11.40 -10.87
CA ASP A 555 -3.24 -12.14 -10.12
C ASP A 555 -2.11 -12.61 -11.05
N LEU A 556 -1.00 -11.88 -11.07
CA LEU A 556 0.19 -12.20 -11.88
C LEU A 556 1.02 -13.37 -11.34
N SER A 557 0.55 -14.06 -10.29
CA SER A 557 1.12 -15.33 -9.82
C SER A 557 0.34 -16.56 -10.27
N ASN A 558 -0.85 -16.38 -10.86
CA ASN A 558 -1.71 -17.47 -11.31
C ASN A 558 -1.40 -17.84 -12.77
N GLU A 559 -0.94 -19.07 -13.01
CA GLU A 559 -0.53 -19.52 -14.35
C GLU A 559 -1.67 -19.54 -15.37
N ARG A 560 -2.90 -19.87 -14.94
CA ARG A 560 -4.07 -19.82 -15.82
C ARG A 560 -4.38 -18.40 -16.27
N THR A 561 -4.23 -17.46 -15.33
CA THR A 561 -4.39 -16.03 -15.61
C THR A 561 -3.29 -15.52 -16.53
N LEU A 562 -2.02 -15.89 -16.30
CA LEU A 562 -0.90 -15.51 -17.16
C LEU A 562 -1.05 -16.06 -18.59
N GLN A 563 -1.53 -17.29 -18.74
CA GLN A 563 -1.81 -17.88 -20.06
C GLN A 563 -2.89 -17.10 -20.82
N ALA A 564 -4.05 -16.86 -20.20
CA ALA A 564 -5.14 -16.09 -20.80
C ALA A 564 -4.73 -14.63 -21.10
N LEU A 565 -3.90 -14.04 -20.24
CA LEU A 565 -3.35 -12.70 -20.43
C LEU A 565 -2.39 -12.68 -21.63
N GLY A 566 -1.53 -13.68 -21.78
CA GLY A 566 -0.59 -13.76 -22.91
C GLY A 566 -1.29 -13.82 -24.26
N GLU A 567 -2.38 -14.58 -24.36
CA GLU A 567 -3.25 -14.62 -25.54
C GLU A 567 -3.88 -13.25 -25.83
N SER A 568 -4.39 -12.58 -24.79
CA SER A 568 -5.02 -11.25 -24.91
C SER A 568 -4.03 -10.15 -25.29
N LEU A 569 -2.85 -10.12 -24.67
CA LEU A 569 -1.78 -9.17 -24.96
C LEU A 569 -1.26 -9.36 -26.40
N THR A 570 -1.06 -10.60 -26.84
CA THR A 570 -0.67 -10.90 -28.22
C THR A 570 -1.76 -10.49 -29.21
N SER A 571 -3.03 -10.78 -28.92
CA SER A 571 -4.16 -10.36 -29.76
C SER A 571 -4.27 -8.84 -29.87
N SER A 572 -3.95 -8.10 -28.79
CA SER A 572 -3.98 -6.64 -28.77
C SER A 572 -3.04 -5.99 -29.80
N THR A 573 -1.98 -6.70 -30.24
CA THR A 573 -1.03 -6.19 -31.25
C THR A 573 -1.60 -6.20 -32.66
N GLN A 574 -2.66 -6.99 -32.91
CA GLN A 574 -3.34 -7.08 -34.19
C GLN A 574 -4.40 -5.98 -34.38
N ARG A 575 -4.74 -5.24 -33.31
CA ARG A 575 -5.70 -4.14 -33.37
C ARG A 575 -5.01 -2.88 -33.90
N THR A 576 -5.57 -2.29 -34.94
CA THR A 576 -5.11 -1.00 -35.47
C THR A 576 -5.57 0.12 -34.55
N TRP A 577 -4.65 0.65 -33.75
CA TRP A 577 -4.92 1.78 -32.87
C TRP A 577 -4.83 3.10 -33.63
N THR A 578 -5.84 3.95 -33.48
CA THR A 578 -5.87 5.27 -34.10
C THR A 578 -6.36 6.32 -33.10
N ALA A 579 -5.80 7.52 -33.20
CA ALA A 579 -6.32 8.71 -32.55
C ALA A 579 -6.47 9.82 -33.60
N ALA A 580 -7.60 10.51 -33.58
CA ALA A 580 -7.89 11.64 -34.43
C ALA A 580 -8.89 12.55 -33.70
N PRO A 581 -9.14 13.78 -34.14
CA PRO A 581 -10.16 14.61 -33.54
C PRO A 581 -11.53 13.92 -33.57
N MET A 582 -12.10 13.68 -32.38
CA MET A 582 -13.43 13.11 -32.21
C MET A 582 -14.39 14.24 -31.89
N LEU A 583 -14.90 14.88 -32.94
CA LEU A 583 -15.81 16.02 -32.84
C LEU A 583 -17.24 15.56 -32.50
N GLY A 584 -18.12 16.51 -32.18
CA GLY A 584 -19.54 16.26 -31.91
C GLY A 584 -20.42 16.15 -33.14
N THR A 585 -19.86 16.43 -34.33
CA THR A 585 -20.54 16.29 -35.63
C THR A 585 -19.95 15.13 -36.42
N GLU A 586 -20.81 14.33 -37.04
CA GLU A 586 -20.42 13.28 -38.00
C GLU A 586 -20.30 13.84 -39.44
N PRO A 587 -19.46 13.25 -40.31
CA PRO A 587 -18.62 12.06 -40.07
C PRO A 587 -17.31 12.37 -39.34
N ALA A 588 -16.76 11.36 -38.65
CA ALA A 588 -15.43 11.41 -38.05
C ALA A 588 -14.33 11.87 -39.04
N VAL A 589 -13.39 12.68 -38.54
CA VAL A 589 -12.33 13.25 -39.39
C VAL A 589 -11.34 12.17 -39.80
N GLN A 590 -11.30 11.83 -41.10
CA GLN A 590 -10.29 10.93 -41.66
C GLN A 590 -9.12 11.74 -42.23
N ARG A 591 -7.98 11.70 -41.53
CA ARG A 591 -6.70 12.27 -41.98
C ARG A 591 -5.58 11.27 -41.80
N ALA A 592 -4.57 11.35 -42.67
CA ALA A 592 -3.36 10.55 -42.51
C ALA A 592 -2.69 10.91 -41.17
N GLY A 593 -2.56 9.93 -40.28
CA GLY A 593 -1.91 10.10 -38.99
C GLY A 593 -0.41 9.86 -39.04
N ALA A 594 0.34 10.49 -38.15
CA ALA A 594 1.73 10.17 -37.87
C ALA A 594 1.83 8.89 -37.02
N PRO A 595 2.89 8.09 -37.16
CA PRO A 595 3.08 6.89 -36.34
C PRO A 595 3.31 7.24 -34.87
N VAL A 596 2.71 6.47 -33.97
CA VAL A 596 2.99 6.49 -32.53
C VAL A 596 3.92 5.32 -32.23
N HIS A 597 5.08 5.62 -31.63
CA HIS A 597 6.15 4.67 -31.38
C HIS A 597 6.18 4.24 -29.91
N ASN A 598 6.53 2.99 -29.67
CA ASN A 598 6.77 2.48 -28.31
C ASN A 598 8.07 3.08 -27.73
N PRO A 599 8.03 3.69 -26.53
CA PRO A 599 9.22 4.29 -25.91
C PRO A 599 10.29 3.25 -25.53
N ALA A 600 9.92 1.99 -25.33
CA ALA A 600 10.87 0.91 -25.03
C ALA A 600 11.58 0.38 -26.28
N ASN A 601 10.95 0.49 -27.44
CA ASN A 601 11.48 0.03 -28.71
C ASN A 601 10.85 0.82 -29.86
N ARG A 602 11.57 1.80 -30.41
CA ARG A 602 11.02 2.70 -31.44
C ARG A 602 10.72 2.02 -32.78
N ASP A 603 11.22 0.80 -33.00
CA ASP A 603 10.85 -0.01 -34.17
C ASP A 603 9.41 -0.55 -34.07
N ASP A 604 8.83 -0.60 -32.85
CA ASP A 604 7.45 -1.02 -32.60
C ASP A 604 6.49 0.18 -32.80
N ILE A 605 5.77 0.16 -33.92
CA ILE A 605 4.72 1.14 -34.24
C ILE A 605 3.39 0.63 -33.69
N ILE A 606 2.80 1.42 -32.80
CA ILE A 606 1.60 1.03 -32.04
C ILE A 606 0.32 1.32 -32.82
N GLY A 607 0.33 2.46 -33.51
CA GLY A 607 -0.83 3.00 -34.18
C GLY A 607 -0.49 4.34 -34.82
N THR A 608 -1.52 5.13 -35.14
CA THR A 608 -1.34 6.46 -35.75
C THR A 608 -2.17 7.53 -35.07
N VAL A 609 -1.64 8.76 -35.00
CA VAL A 609 -2.35 9.93 -34.49
C VAL A 609 -2.44 11.03 -35.55
N ALA A 610 -3.63 11.61 -35.72
CA ALA A 610 -3.85 12.85 -36.46
C ALA A 610 -4.15 13.98 -35.46
N ASP A 611 -3.38 15.06 -35.52
CA ASP A 611 -3.55 16.22 -34.64
C ASP A 611 -4.74 17.08 -35.05
N ALA A 612 -5.35 17.75 -34.07
CA ALA A 612 -6.39 18.74 -34.28
C ALA A 612 -5.83 19.99 -34.98
N THR A 613 -6.58 20.46 -35.97
CA THR A 613 -6.36 21.73 -36.67
C THR A 613 -7.10 22.86 -35.95
N PRO A 614 -6.78 24.13 -36.25
CA PRO A 614 -7.54 25.26 -35.72
C PRO A 614 -9.04 25.20 -36.02
N ASP A 615 -9.45 24.61 -37.15
CA ASP A 615 -10.86 24.47 -37.53
C ASP A 615 -11.56 23.39 -36.70
N ASP A 616 -10.87 22.27 -36.41
CA ASP A 616 -11.41 21.25 -35.51
C ASP A 616 -11.65 21.82 -34.10
N VAL A 617 -10.73 22.68 -33.62
CA VAL A 617 -10.88 23.36 -32.32
C VAL A 617 -12.15 24.22 -32.31
N GLU A 618 -12.40 24.98 -33.38
CA GLU A 618 -13.60 25.83 -33.50
C GLU A 618 -14.90 25.01 -33.55
N LEU A 619 -14.90 23.92 -34.33
CA LEU A 619 -16.03 23.00 -34.40
C LEU A 619 -16.31 22.33 -33.05
N ALA A 620 -15.25 21.92 -32.33
CA ALA A 620 -15.39 21.31 -31.03
C ALA A 620 -16.00 22.27 -30.00
N LEU A 621 -15.51 23.51 -29.96
CA LEU A 621 -16.02 24.56 -29.08
C LEU A 621 -17.49 24.89 -29.37
N SER A 622 -17.84 25.02 -30.66
CA SER A 622 -19.22 25.26 -31.09
C SER A 622 -20.14 24.10 -30.69
N SER A 623 -19.71 22.85 -30.94
CA SER A 623 -20.50 21.67 -30.60
C SER A 623 -20.67 21.48 -29.09
N ALA A 624 -19.62 21.72 -28.30
CA ALA A 624 -19.69 21.63 -26.84
C ALA A 624 -20.63 22.68 -26.23
N ALA A 625 -20.63 23.90 -26.78
CA ALA A 625 -21.56 24.94 -26.37
C ALA A 625 -23.01 24.61 -26.76
N SER A 626 -23.25 24.07 -27.96
CA SER A 626 -24.59 23.67 -28.41
C SER A 626 -25.15 22.48 -27.63
N ALA A 627 -24.32 21.50 -27.27
CA ALA A 627 -24.74 20.31 -26.53
C ALA A 627 -24.90 20.56 -25.01
N TYR A 628 -24.47 21.71 -24.51
CA TYR A 628 -24.42 22.00 -23.08
C TYR A 628 -25.79 21.91 -22.41
N HIS A 629 -26.79 22.61 -22.95
CA HIS A 629 -28.13 22.68 -22.36
C HIS A 629 -28.76 21.28 -22.20
N ASP A 630 -28.69 20.45 -23.25
CA ASP A 630 -29.29 19.11 -23.20
C ASP A 630 -28.59 18.19 -22.19
N TRP A 631 -27.27 18.35 -22.03
CA TRP A 631 -26.51 17.56 -21.06
C TRP A 631 -26.70 18.05 -19.62
N SER A 632 -26.81 19.35 -19.38
CA SER A 632 -27.08 19.89 -18.05
C SER A 632 -28.44 19.44 -17.53
N GLU A 633 -29.43 19.35 -18.42
CA GLU A 633 -30.80 18.86 -18.11
C GLU A 633 -30.92 17.33 -18.06
N THR A 634 -29.89 16.60 -18.49
CA THR A 634 -29.87 15.13 -18.38
C THR A 634 -29.80 14.73 -16.92
N SER A 635 -30.72 13.89 -16.43
CA SER A 635 -30.81 13.55 -15.01
C SER A 635 -29.51 12.98 -14.42
N VAL A 636 -29.28 13.24 -13.13
CA VAL A 636 -28.10 12.75 -12.40
C VAL A 636 -27.97 11.22 -12.51
N ALA A 637 -29.10 10.51 -12.40
CA ALA A 637 -29.14 9.06 -12.53
C ALA A 637 -28.68 8.58 -13.91
N HIS A 638 -29.04 9.28 -14.99
CA HIS A 638 -28.60 8.91 -16.32
C HIS A 638 -27.10 9.15 -16.52
N ARG A 639 -26.60 10.32 -16.08
CA ARG A 639 -25.17 10.64 -16.15
C ARG A 639 -24.33 9.63 -15.36
N ALA A 640 -24.72 9.32 -14.13
CA ALA A 640 -24.09 8.29 -13.30
C ALA A 640 -24.15 6.91 -13.97
N GLY A 641 -25.27 6.56 -14.59
CA GLY A 641 -25.43 5.32 -15.35
C GLY A 641 -24.46 5.19 -16.53
N CYS A 642 -24.16 6.28 -17.24
CA CYS A 642 -23.14 6.28 -18.29
C CYS A 642 -21.75 5.98 -17.71
N LEU A 643 -21.38 6.60 -16.59
CA LEU A 643 -20.09 6.36 -15.92
C LEU A 643 -19.95 4.91 -15.45
N THR A 644 -21.00 4.35 -14.83
CA THR A 644 -20.97 2.95 -14.38
C THR A 644 -20.81 1.97 -15.56
N ARG A 645 -21.53 2.18 -16.67
CA ARG A 645 -21.36 1.34 -17.88
C ARG A 645 -19.96 1.45 -18.48
N ALA A 646 -19.38 2.65 -18.52
CA ALA A 646 -18.01 2.84 -18.97
C ALA A 646 -17.00 2.13 -18.07
N ALA A 647 -17.24 2.10 -16.74
CA ALA A 647 -16.40 1.40 -15.79
C ALA A 647 -16.41 -0.11 -16.04
N ASP A 648 -17.61 -0.68 -16.26
CA ASP A 648 -17.77 -2.11 -16.54
C ASP A 648 -17.12 -2.50 -17.87
N GLN A 649 -17.18 -1.61 -18.89
CA GLN A 649 -16.50 -1.84 -20.16
C GLN A 649 -14.97 -1.75 -20.05
N LEU A 650 -14.42 -0.78 -19.31
CA LEU A 650 -12.97 -0.71 -19.05
C LEU A 650 -12.46 -1.95 -18.30
N GLU A 651 -13.22 -2.42 -17.31
CA GLU A 651 -12.90 -3.62 -16.53
C GLU A 651 -12.92 -4.87 -17.43
N ALA A 652 -13.93 -5.00 -18.31
CA ALA A 652 -14.03 -6.12 -19.27
C ALA A 652 -12.95 -6.09 -20.36
N GLU A 653 -12.52 -4.91 -20.83
CA GLU A 653 -11.47 -4.76 -21.83
C GLU A 653 -10.05 -4.71 -21.22
N MET A 654 -9.90 -4.83 -19.89
CA MET A 654 -8.62 -4.63 -19.18
C MET A 654 -7.43 -5.37 -19.83
N PRO A 655 -7.49 -6.69 -20.14
CA PRO A 655 -6.35 -7.38 -20.76
C PRO A 655 -5.92 -6.78 -22.11
N THR A 656 -6.85 -6.28 -22.91
CA THR A 656 -6.55 -5.65 -24.21
C THR A 656 -5.97 -4.25 -24.01
N LEU A 657 -6.55 -3.47 -23.10
CA LEU A 657 -6.08 -2.12 -22.78
C LEU A 657 -4.68 -2.12 -22.15
N MET A 658 -4.35 -3.16 -21.38
CA MET A 658 -2.99 -3.36 -20.86
C MET A 658 -1.96 -3.39 -22.00
N GLY A 659 -2.25 -4.10 -23.09
CA GLY A 659 -1.36 -4.18 -24.24
C GLY A 659 -1.06 -2.81 -24.86
N LEU A 660 -2.06 -1.93 -24.90
CA LEU A 660 -1.91 -0.55 -25.38
C LEU A 660 -1.13 0.31 -24.37
N VAL A 661 -1.50 0.30 -23.09
CA VAL A 661 -0.83 1.10 -22.04
C VAL A 661 0.65 0.72 -21.90
N ILE A 662 0.98 -0.58 -21.92
CA ILE A 662 2.36 -1.06 -21.84
C ILE A 662 3.19 -0.55 -23.02
N ARG A 663 2.65 -0.64 -24.24
CA ARG A 663 3.37 -0.26 -25.45
C ARG A 663 3.43 1.25 -25.67
N GLU A 664 2.35 1.99 -25.37
CA GLU A 664 2.27 3.44 -25.61
C GLU A 664 2.96 4.26 -24.52
N ALA A 665 2.75 3.90 -23.25
CA ALA A 665 3.28 4.66 -22.12
C ALA A 665 4.50 4.01 -21.44
N GLY A 666 4.94 2.83 -21.91
CA GLY A 666 6.10 2.14 -21.35
C GLY A 666 5.89 1.61 -19.93
N LYS A 667 4.64 1.34 -19.52
CA LYS A 667 4.33 0.84 -18.17
C LYS A 667 4.54 -0.67 -18.06
N SER A 668 4.99 -1.14 -16.89
CA SER A 668 5.03 -2.56 -16.55
C SER A 668 3.61 -3.15 -16.40
N LEU A 669 3.49 -4.49 -16.44
CA LEU A 669 2.21 -5.17 -16.27
C LEU A 669 1.47 -4.76 -14.97
N PRO A 670 2.11 -4.75 -13.78
CA PRO A 670 1.45 -4.29 -12.55
C PRO A 670 0.94 -2.84 -12.63
N ASN A 671 1.70 -1.96 -13.29
CA ASN A 671 1.34 -0.55 -13.41
C ASN A 671 0.22 -0.30 -14.42
N ALA A 672 0.14 -1.11 -15.48
CA ALA A 672 -0.99 -1.09 -16.41
C ALA A 672 -2.29 -1.54 -15.71
N ILE A 673 -2.24 -2.61 -14.89
CA ILE A 673 -3.39 -3.05 -14.07
C ILE A 673 -3.81 -1.93 -13.12
N SER A 674 -2.85 -1.37 -12.36
CA SER A 674 -3.14 -0.30 -11.39
C SER A 674 -3.77 0.93 -12.05
N GLU A 675 -3.33 1.31 -13.24
CA GLU A 675 -3.88 2.46 -13.96
C GLU A 675 -5.31 2.21 -14.46
N ILE A 676 -5.59 1.04 -15.04
CA ILE A 676 -6.94 0.73 -15.50
C ILE A 676 -7.90 0.64 -14.31
N ARG A 677 -7.45 0.04 -13.20
CA ARG A 677 -8.20 0.02 -11.93
C ARG A 677 -8.51 1.42 -11.42
N GLU A 678 -7.54 2.32 -11.43
CA GLU A 678 -7.72 3.71 -11.00
C GLU A 678 -8.75 4.45 -11.89
N ALA A 679 -8.73 4.23 -13.21
CA ALA A 679 -9.74 4.78 -14.13
C ALA A 679 -11.16 4.26 -13.83
N VAL A 680 -11.30 2.94 -13.60
CA VAL A 680 -12.55 2.29 -13.19
C VAL A 680 -13.04 2.85 -11.85
N ASP A 681 -12.15 3.04 -10.89
CA ASP A 681 -12.48 3.59 -9.59
C ASP A 681 -12.92 5.06 -9.68
N PHE A 682 -12.31 5.90 -10.52
CA PHE A 682 -12.78 7.28 -10.76
C PHE A 682 -14.21 7.32 -11.30
N LEU A 683 -14.51 6.47 -12.30
CA LEU A 683 -15.85 6.37 -12.88
C LEU A 683 -16.89 6.01 -11.83
N ARG A 684 -16.64 4.92 -11.07
CA ARG A 684 -17.56 4.43 -10.03
C ARG A 684 -17.68 5.40 -8.86
N TYR A 685 -16.57 6.00 -8.44
CA TYR A 685 -16.55 6.97 -7.34
C TYR A 685 -17.34 8.22 -7.70
N TYR A 686 -17.12 8.84 -8.86
CA TYR A 686 -17.86 10.05 -9.24
C TYR A 686 -19.32 9.78 -9.59
N ALA A 687 -19.66 8.59 -10.09
CA ALA A 687 -21.05 8.14 -10.20
C ALA A 687 -21.74 8.05 -8.83
N ALA A 688 -21.06 7.53 -7.81
CA ALA A 688 -21.58 7.49 -6.44
C ALA A 688 -21.67 8.89 -5.80
N ARG A 689 -20.67 9.76 -6.04
CA ARG A 689 -20.65 11.13 -5.49
C ARG A 689 -21.75 12.01 -6.07
N ILE A 690 -22.00 11.96 -7.38
CA ILE A 690 -23.01 12.82 -7.99
C ILE A 690 -24.42 12.48 -7.48
N ALA A 691 -24.67 11.21 -7.12
CA ALA A 691 -25.94 10.78 -6.53
C ALA A 691 -26.23 11.40 -5.14
N GLU A 692 -25.25 12.02 -4.49
CA GLU A 692 -25.46 12.75 -3.22
C GLU A 692 -26.09 14.13 -3.42
N PHE A 693 -26.08 14.66 -4.65
CA PHE A 693 -26.54 16.01 -4.94
C PHE A 693 -28.04 16.03 -5.30
N ASP A 694 -28.71 17.11 -4.92
CA ASP A 694 -30.09 17.39 -5.30
C ASP A 694 -30.10 18.14 -6.65
N GLU A 695 -30.84 17.62 -7.64
CA GLU A 695 -30.87 18.13 -9.02
C GLU A 695 -31.27 19.61 -9.08
N GLN A 696 -32.11 20.09 -8.15
CA GLN A 696 -32.56 21.49 -8.12
C GLN A 696 -31.54 22.47 -7.48
N SER A 697 -30.48 21.93 -6.87
CA SER A 697 -29.51 22.68 -6.07
C SER A 697 -28.21 23.00 -6.81
N GLN A 698 -28.10 22.58 -8.08
CA GLN A 698 -26.86 22.62 -8.84
C GLN A 698 -27.04 23.31 -10.18
N GLU A 699 -26.02 24.06 -10.57
CA GLU A 699 -25.89 24.58 -11.93
C GLU A 699 -24.49 24.22 -12.42
N PRO A 700 -24.34 23.46 -13.52
CA PRO A 700 -23.02 23.21 -14.12
C PRO A 700 -22.37 24.52 -14.61
N LEU A 701 -21.09 24.48 -14.95
CA LEU A 701 -20.35 25.66 -15.42
C LEU A 701 -20.54 25.93 -16.91
N GLY A 702 -20.61 24.89 -17.74
CA GLY A 702 -20.58 24.99 -19.20
C GLY A 702 -19.51 24.07 -19.82
N PRO A 703 -18.99 24.40 -21.02
CA PRO A 703 -17.87 23.66 -21.62
C PRO A 703 -16.60 23.70 -20.77
N VAL A 704 -16.07 22.53 -20.44
CA VAL A 704 -14.83 22.34 -19.65
C VAL A 704 -13.73 21.74 -20.53
N VAL A 705 -12.53 22.30 -20.43
CA VAL A 705 -11.35 21.75 -21.12
C VAL A 705 -10.56 20.91 -20.13
N CYS A 706 -10.35 19.63 -20.47
CA CYS A 706 -9.55 18.70 -19.68
C CYS A 706 -8.22 18.44 -20.38
N ILE A 707 -7.11 18.86 -19.76
CA ILE A 707 -5.74 18.67 -20.25
C ILE A 707 -5.02 17.71 -19.30
N SER A 708 -4.61 16.56 -19.83
CA SER A 708 -4.10 15.43 -19.05
C SER A 708 -2.66 15.05 -19.45
N PRO A 709 -1.89 14.45 -18.53
CA PRO A 709 -0.49 14.14 -18.74
C PRO A 709 -0.30 12.75 -19.37
N TRP A 710 0.91 12.49 -19.87
CA TRP A 710 1.28 11.22 -20.49
C TRP A 710 1.58 10.08 -19.50
N ASN A 711 1.80 10.40 -18.22
CA ASN A 711 2.29 9.43 -17.24
C ASN A 711 1.18 8.62 -16.56
N PHE A 712 -0.06 9.12 -16.57
CA PHE A 712 -1.29 8.38 -16.28
C PHE A 712 -2.30 8.64 -17.39
N PRO A 713 -2.00 8.15 -18.60
CA PRO A 713 -2.70 8.54 -19.82
C PRO A 713 -4.14 8.03 -19.90
N LEU A 714 -4.51 7.05 -19.07
CA LEU A 714 -5.88 6.58 -18.92
C LEU A 714 -6.50 7.09 -17.61
N ALA A 715 -5.85 6.89 -16.47
CA ALA A 715 -6.48 7.14 -15.17
C ALA A 715 -6.80 8.62 -14.93
N ILE A 716 -5.80 9.51 -15.06
CA ILE A 716 -5.99 10.95 -14.85
C ILE A 716 -6.84 11.55 -15.98
N PHE A 717 -6.62 11.11 -17.22
CA PHE A 717 -7.48 11.47 -18.35
C PHE A 717 -8.95 11.20 -18.04
N THR A 718 -9.26 9.97 -17.62
CA THR A 718 -10.62 9.53 -17.31
C THR A 718 -11.16 10.29 -16.11
N GLY A 719 -10.39 10.41 -15.03
CA GLY A 719 -10.80 11.08 -13.80
C GLY A 719 -11.20 12.53 -14.02
N GLN A 720 -10.43 13.31 -14.79
CA GLN A 720 -10.78 14.69 -15.12
C GLN A 720 -12.04 14.77 -15.96
N VAL A 721 -12.09 14.01 -17.06
CA VAL A 721 -13.20 14.02 -18.02
C VAL A 721 -14.50 13.63 -17.33
N VAL A 722 -14.50 12.55 -16.56
CA VAL A 722 -15.73 11.98 -15.99
C VAL A 722 -16.24 12.78 -14.80
N ALA A 723 -15.36 13.49 -14.08
CA ALA A 723 -15.78 14.45 -13.06
C ALA A 723 -16.58 15.61 -13.68
N ALA A 724 -16.09 16.21 -14.78
CA ALA A 724 -16.79 17.27 -15.48
C ALA A 724 -18.12 16.79 -16.07
N LEU A 725 -18.12 15.62 -16.72
CA LEU A 725 -19.34 15.01 -17.25
C LEU A 725 -20.37 14.73 -16.15
N ALA A 726 -19.96 14.15 -15.01
CA ALA A 726 -20.85 13.88 -13.88
C ALA A 726 -21.51 15.14 -13.34
N ALA A 727 -20.74 16.24 -13.24
CA ALA A 727 -21.22 17.55 -12.83
C ALA A 727 -22.13 18.25 -13.87
N GLY A 728 -22.41 17.62 -15.03
CA GLY A 728 -23.32 18.16 -16.05
C GLY A 728 -22.66 19.10 -17.07
N ASN A 729 -21.32 19.11 -17.13
CA ASN A 729 -20.57 19.92 -18.08
C ASN A 729 -20.29 19.14 -19.38
N THR A 730 -20.20 19.84 -20.51
CA THR A 730 -19.63 19.28 -21.73
C THR A 730 -18.11 19.36 -21.67
N VAL A 731 -17.42 18.44 -22.33
CA VAL A 731 -15.97 18.24 -22.20
C VAL A 731 -15.28 18.23 -23.55
N ILE A 732 -14.21 19.02 -23.63
CA ILE A 732 -13.21 18.95 -24.69
C ILE A 732 -11.91 18.43 -24.06
N ALA A 733 -11.57 17.18 -24.36
CA ALA A 733 -10.41 16.50 -23.81
C ALA A 733 -9.19 16.63 -24.73
N LYS A 734 -8.11 17.20 -24.20
CA LYS A 734 -6.78 17.27 -24.84
C LYS A 734 -5.83 16.33 -24.09
N PRO A 735 -5.51 15.15 -24.64
CA PRO A 735 -4.51 14.27 -24.05
C PRO A 735 -3.09 14.77 -24.32
N ALA A 736 -2.12 14.29 -23.56
CA ALA A 736 -0.70 14.48 -23.89
C ALA A 736 -0.36 13.89 -25.26
N GLU A 737 0.52 14.57 -26.00
CA GLU A 737 0.92 14.19 -27.36
C GLU A 737 1.65 12.83 -27.43
N GLN A 738 2.24 12.38 -26.32
CA GLN A 738 2.92 11.09 -26.23
C GLN A 738 1.95 9.90 -26.14
N THR A 739 0.72 10.12 -25.64
CA THR A 739 -0.23 9.03 -25.34
C THR A 739 -1.65 9.26 -25.86
N PRO A 740 -1.84 9.55 -27.16
CA PRO A 740 -3.14 9.89 -27.72
C PRO A 740 -4.06 8.67 -27.98
N LEU A 741 -3.53 7.47 -28.16
CA LEU A 741 -4.28 6.27 -28.57
C LEU A 741 -5.15 5.76 -27.43
N ILE A 742 -4.60 5.61 -26.22
CA ILE A 742 -5.38 5.18 -25.05
C ILE A 742 -6.45 6.20 -24.67
N ALA A 743 -6.17 7.49 -24.80
CA ALA A 743 -7.15 8.55 -24.60
C ALA A 743 -8.30 8.47 -25.61
N ALA A 744 -7.99 8.19 -26.89
CA ALA A 744 -9.01 7.96 -27.90
C ALA A 744 -9.87 6.73 -27.58
N GLN A 745 -9.27 5.65 -27.06
CA GLN A 745 -10.02 4.48 -26.63
C GLN A 745 -10.94 4.78 -25.43
N ALA A 746 -10.48 5.58 -24.46
CA ALA A 746 -11.32 6.02 -23.35
C ALA A 746 -12.55 6.83 -23.82
N VAL A 747 -12.39 7.74 -24.79
CA VAL A 747 -13.53 8.50 -25.34
C VAL A 747 -14.49 7.61 -26.14
N ARG A 748 -13.98 6.61 -26.87
CA ARG A 748 -14.85 5.60 -27.53
C ARG A 748 -15.72 4.87 -26.51
N ILE A 749 -15.10 4.38 -25.43
CA ILE A 749 -15.80 3.69 -24.35
C ILE A 749 -16.86 4.60 -23.69
N LEU A 750 -16.54 5.87 -23.42
CA LEU A 750 -17.52 6.82 -22.88
C LEU A 750 -18.71 7.04 -23.84
N ARG A 751 -18.46 7.14 -25.14
CA ARG A 751 -19.52 7.30 -26.15
C ARG A 751 -20.39 6.04 -26.27
N GLU A 752 -19.77 4.86 -26.29
CA GLU A 752 -20.46 3.57 -26.29
C GLU A 752 -21.28 3.35 -25.00
N ALA A 753 -20.80 3.85 -23.86
CA ALA A 753 -21.52 3.84 -22.60
C ALA A 753 -22.70 4.83 -22.56
N GLY A 754 -22.89 5.67 -23.58
CA GLY A 754 -24.04 6.55 -23.76
C GLY A 754 -23.78 8.04 -23.56
N VAL A 755 -22.51 8.48 -23.43
CA VAL A 755 -22.20 9.92 -23.42
C VAL A 755 -22.29 10.47 -24.86
N PRO A 756 -23.11 11.49 -25.14
CA PRO A 756 -23.27 11.99 -26.51
C PRO A 756 -21.97 12.56 -27.11
N ALA A 757 -21.82 12.48 -28.44
CA ALA A 757 -20.61 12.91 -29.13
C ALA A 757 -20.27 14.40 -28.93
N GLY A 758 -21.27 15.29 -28.94
CA GLY A 758 -21.07 16.72 -28.65
C GLY A 758 -20.76 17.03 -27.19
N VAL A 759 -21.05 16.09 -26.28
CA VAL A 759 -20.80 16.21 -24.85
C VAL A 759 -19.38 15.79 -24.47
N VAL A 760 -18.82 14.78 -25.15
CA VAL A 760 -17.42 14.37 -24.96
C VAL A 760 -16.68 14.33 -26.30
N GLN A 761 -15.71 15.23 -26.43
CA GLN A 761 -14.91 15.39 -27.64
C GLN A 761 -13.42 15.24 -27.34
N LEU A 762 -12.67 14.69 -28.28
CA LEU A 762 -11.21 14.50 -28.16
C LEU A 762 -10.49 15.38 -29.19
N LEU A 763 -9.47 16.12 -28.75
CA LEU A 763 -8.59 16.88 -29.62
C LEU A 763 -7.12 16.53 -29.34
N PRO A 764 -6.57 15.51 -30.02
CA PRO A 764 -5.13 15.23 -29.98
C PRO A 764 -4.32 16.38 -30.56
N GLY A 765 -3.09 16.58 -30.10
CA GLY A 765 -2.14 17.52 -30.71
C GLY A 765 -1.26 18.26 -29.70
N ASP A 766 -0.46 19.19 -30.20
CA ASP A 766 0.50 19.95 -29.40
C ASP A 766 -0.17 20.91 -28.38
N GLY A 767 0.38 20.98 -27.17
CA GLY A 767 -0.10 21.84 -26.10
C GLY A 767 -0.03 23.34 -26.43
N ALA A 768 1.05 23.79 -27.09
CA ALA A 768 1.24 25.21 -27.41
C ALA A 768 0.31 25.70 -28.52
N LYS A 769 -0.26 24.79 -29.33
CA LYS A 769 -1.21 25.12 -30.40
C LYS A 769 -2.65 24.83 -30.01
N VAL A 770 -2.97 23.57 -29.72
CA VAL A 770 -4.35 23.12 -29.46
C VAL A 770 -4.77 23.52 -28.05
N GLY A 771 -3.95 23.19 -27.04
CA GLY A 771 -4.24 23.49 -25.64
C GLY A 771 -4.38 24.99 -25.37
N ALA A 772 -3.41 25.79 -25.83
CA ALA A 772 -3.44 27.24 -25.67
C ALA A 772 -4.67 27.90 -26.30
N LYS A 773 -5.07 27.47 -27.51
CA LYS A 773 -6.28 28.00 -28.19
C LYS A 773 -7.55 27.68 -27.41
N LEU A 774 -7.68 26.47 -26.88
CA LEU A 774 -8.81 26.06 -26.05
C LEU A 774 -8.91 26.90 -24.78
N VAL A 775 -7.80 27.06 -24.05
CA VAL A 775 -7.76 27.82 -22.79
C VAL A 775 -8.10 29.30 -23.00
N ALA A 776 -7.75 29.88 -24.15
CA ALA A 776 -8.04 31.28 -24.46
C ALA A 776 -9.49 31.56 -24.89
N ASP A 777 -10.27 30.56 -25.32
CA ASP A 777 -11.57 30.77 -25.95
C ASP A 777 -12.71 31.08 -24.96
N SER A 778 -13.46 32.16 -25.21
CA SER A 778 -14.49 32.69 -24.31
C SER A 778 -15.61 31.71 -23.93
N ARG A 779 -15.87 30.68 -24.76
CA ARG A 779 -16.91 29.65 -24.49
C ARG A 779 -16.50 28.66 -23.40
N VAL A 780 -15.20 28.52 -23.12
CA VAL A 780 -14.70 27.62 -22.08
C VAL A 780 -14.97 28.21 -20.71
N ARG A 781 -15.61 27.44 -19.83
CA ARG A 781 -16.09 27.85 -18.52
C ARG A 781 -15.32 27.24 -17.35
N ALA A 782 -14.44 26.26 -17.59
CA ALA A 782 -13.39 25.86 -16.66
C ALA A 782 -12.25 25.13 -17.37
N VAL A 783 -11.09 25.06 -16.72
CA VAL A 783 -9.95 24.25 -17.17
C VAL A 783 -9.55 23.30 -16.04
N MET A 784 -9.45 22.01 -16.38
CA MET A 784 -8.85 20.99 -15.53
C MET A 784 -7.52 20.60 -16.16
N PHE A 785 -6.43 20.85 -15.45
CA PHE A 785 -5.07 20.62 -15.93
C PHE A 785 -4.32 19.73 -14.96
N THR A 786 -3.61 18.74 -15.51
CA THR A 786 -2.60 17.99 -14.77
C THR A 786 -1.33 17.90 -15.60
N GLY A 787 -0.21 18.38 -15.06
CA GLY A 787 1.06 18.49 -15.78
C GLY A 787 2.09 19.32 -15.01
N SER A 788 3.02 19.98 -15.71
CA SER A 788 4.09 20.73 -15.03
C SER A 788 3.60 22.04 -14.42
N THR A 789 4.29 22.48 -13.36
CA THR A 789 4.01 23.76 -12.67
C THR A 789 4.15 24.95 -13.64
N GLU A 790 5.13 24.91 -14.55
CA GLU A 790 5.36 25.95 -15.54
C GLU A 790 4.19 26.11 -16.50
N VAL A 791 3.63 25.00 -17.01
CA VAL A 791 2.48 25.05 -17.91
C VAL A 791 1.21 25.49 -17.17
N ALA A 792 1.03 25.06 -15.91
CA ALA A 792 -0.08 25.54 -15.08
C ALA A 792 -0.05 27.07 -14.90
N HIS A 793 1.13 27.67 -14.71
CA HIS A 793 1.26 29.13 -14.65
C HIS A 793 0.89 29.82 -15.97
N ILE A 794 1.28 29.26 -17.12
CA ILE A 794 0.91 29.80 -18.44
C ILE A 794 -0.61 29.77 -18.63
N ILE A 795 -1.26 28.66 -18.26
CA ILE A 795 -2.72 28.53 -18.28
C ILE A 795 -3.36 29.57 -17.36
N ASN A 796 -2.86 29.70 -16.12
CA ASN A 796 -3.37 30.67 -15.15
C ASN A 796 -3.24 32.13 -15.66
N GLN A 797 -2.11 32.48 -16.27
CA GLN A 797 -1.90 33.81 -16.88
C GLN A 797 -2.87 34.09 -18.01
N THR A 798 -3.22 33.07 -18.80
CA THR A 798 -4.21 33.18 -19.88
C THR A 798 -5.62 33.35 -19.30
N LEU A 799 -5.99 32.57 -18.29
CA LEU A 799 -7.30 32.66 -17.65
C LEU A 799 -7.48 33.96 -16.85
N ALA A 800 -6.41 34.51 -16.30
CA ALA A 800 -6.43 35.78 -15.59
C ALA A 800 -6.85 36.99 -16.46
N THR A 801 -6.85 36.85 -17.79
CA THR A 801 -7.36 37.87 -18.71
C THR A 801 -8.85 37.75 -19.02
N ARG A 802 -9.56 36.81 -18.37
CA ARG A 802 -10.92 36.43 -18.70
C ARG A 802 -11.82 36.38 -17.47
N LEU A 803 -13.10 36.68 -17.70
CA LEU A 803 -14.19 36.46 -16.76
C LEU A 803 -15.32 35.71 -17.46
N ASP A 804 -16.19 35.11 -16.67
CA ASP A 804 -17.44 34.52 -17.13
C ASP A 804 -18.54 35.59 -17.33
N GLU A 805 -19.70 35.20 -17.86
CA GLU A 805 -20.81 36.13 -18.16
C GLU A 805 -21.38 36.83 -16.90
N ALA A 806 -21.14 36.27 -15.71
CA ALA A 806 -21.53 36.86 -14.43
C ALA A 806 -20.41 37.69 -13.80
N GLY A 807 -19.32 37.94 -14.55
CA GLY A 807 -18.16 38.71 -14.09
C GLY A 807 -17.27 37.96 -13.10
N ARG A 808 -17.31 36.62 -13.07
CA ARG A 808 -16.52 35.78 -12.14
C ARG A 808 -15.28 35.20 -12.81
N PRO A 809 -14.20 34.88 -12.07
CA PRO A 809 -13.03 34.21 -12.63
C PRO A 809 -13.37 32.83 -13.20
N ILE A 810 -12.72 32.45 -14.30
CA ILE A 810 -12.83 31.09 -14.85
C ILE A 810 -12.12 30.09 -13.92
N PRO A 811 -12.79 29.04 -13.40
CA PRO A 811 -12.15 28.06 -12.54
C PRO A 811 -11.01 27.31 -13.24
N LEU A 812 -9.89 27.23 -12.54
CA LEU A 812 -8.75 26.36 -12.85
C LEU A 812 -8.62 25.33 -11.72
N ILE A 813 -8.59 24.05 -12.09
CA ILE A 813 -8.07 22.98 -11.24
C ILE A 813 -6.74 22.58 -11.86
N ALA A 814 -5.63 22.92 -11.20
CA ALA A 814 -4.29 22.59 -11.66
C ALA A 814 -3.59 21.71 -10.64
N GLU A 815 -3.41 20.43 -10.97
CA GLU A 815 -2.61 19.48 -10.20
C GLU A 815 -1.24 19.35 -10.87
N THR A 816 -0.15 19.59 -10.13
CA THR A 816 1.19 19.63 -10.72
C THR A 816 2.18 18.72 -10.01
N GLY A 817 3.48 19.02 -10.13
CA GLY A 817 4.58 18.19 -9.65
C GLY A 817 4.80 18.24 -8.14
N GLY A 818 5.82 17.52 -7.68
CA GLY A 818 6.23 17.52 -6.28
C GLY A 818 7.72 17.27 -6.09
N GLN A 819 8.31 17.91 -5.07
CA GLN A 819 9.63 17.55 -4.56
C GLN A 819 9.48 16.60 -3.36
N ASN A 820 8.88 15.44 -3.61
CA ASN A 820 8.40 14.55 -2.55
C ASN A 820 9.54 13.97 -1.72
N ALA A 821 9.39 14.01 -0.40
CA ALA A 821 10.39 13.51 0.54
C ALA A 821 9.89 12.26 1.28
N MET A 822 10.84 11.48 1.81
CA MET A 822 10.57 10.43 2.79
C MET A 822 11.54 10.58 3.95
N ILE A 823 11.01 10.73 5.17
CA ILE A 823 11.80 10.84 6.39
C ILE A 823 11.91 9.47 7.03
N VAL A 824 13.14 9.01 7.24
CA VAL A 824 13.45 7.72 7.87
C VAL A 824 14.27 7.96 9.13
N ASP A 825 13.72 7.61 10.29
CA ASP A 825 14.45 7.64 11.55
C ASP A 825 15.05 6.28 11.92
N SER A 826 15.85 6.24 12.96
CA SER A 826 16.57 5.04 13.40
C SER A 826 15.69 3.93 14.01
N SER A 827 14.39 4.17 14.19
CA SER A 827 13.43 3.16 14.66
C SER A 827 12.79 2.36 13.53
N ALA A 828 12.94 2.80 12.28
CA ALA A 828 12.42 2.13 11.12
C ALA A 828 13.12 0.78 10.86
N LEU A 829 12.40 -0.16 10.25
CA LEU A 829 12.98 -1.42 9.78
C LEU A 829 13.60 -1.19 8.38
N ALA A 830 14.90 -1.40 8.25
CA ALA A 830 15.66 -1.10 7.02
C ALA A 830 15.10 -1.85 5.80
N GLU A 831 14.73 -3.11 5.96
CA GLU A 831 14.18 -3.96 4.89
C GLU A 831 12.86 -3.40 4.34
N GLN A 832 11.97 -2.92 5.22
CA GLN A 832 10.72 -2.24 4.81
C GLN A 832 11.01 -0.92 4.10
N VAL A 833 11.91 -0.10 4.67
CA VAL A 833 12.32 1.18 4.07
C VAL A 833 12.86 0.96 2.66
N VAL A 834 13.74 -0.02 2.45
CA VAL A 834 14.34 -0.26 1.14
C VAL A 834 13.28 -0.68 0.12
N VAL A 835 12.37 -1.58 0.46
CA VAL A 835 11.27 -1.98 -0.44
C VAL A 835 10.40 -0.78 -0.81
N ASP A 836 10.00 0.02 0.18
CA ASP A 836 9.13 1.18 -0.04
C ASP A 836 9.83 2.30 -0.80
N VAL A 837 11.14 2.51 -0.60
CA VAL A 837 11.96 3.47 -1.34
C VAL A 837 12.10 3.04 -2.80
N LEU A 838 12.41 1.77 -3.07
CA LEU A 838 12.54 1.26 -4.45
C LEU A 838 11.22 1.43 -5.23
N GLN A 839 10.10 1.04 -4.61
CA GLN A 839 8.77 1.23 -5.19
C GLN A 839 8.45 2.71 -5.40
N SER A 840 8.76 3.57 -4.43
CA SER A 840 8.41 4.99 -4.53
C SER A 840 9.29 5.76 -5.52
N ALA A 841 10.57 5.42 -5.66
CA ALA A 841 11.52 6.18 -6.46
C ALA A 841 11.66 5.68 -7.90
N PHE A 842 11.58 4.36 -8.12
CA PHE A 842 11.95 3.74 -9.40
C PHE A 842 10.80 3.05 -10.13
N ASP A 843 9.67 2.78 -9.46
CA ASP A 843 8.48 2.29 -10.15
C ASP A 843 8.07 3.24 -11.28
N SER A 844 7.63 2.69 -12.42
CA SER A 844 7.29 3.48 -13.61
C SER A 844 8.44 4.41 -14.08
N ALA A 845 9.69 3.99 -13.84
CA ALA A 845 10.89 4.80 -14.06
C ALA A 845 10.84 6.16 -13.32
N GLY A 846 10.23 6.21 -12.13
CA GLY A 846 10.08 7.43 -11.35
C GLY A 846 9.15 8.48 -11.99
N GLN A 847 8.38 8.11 -13.01
CA GLN A 847 7.49 9.02 -13.75
C GLN A 847 6.10 9.14 -13.11
N ARG A 848 6.05 9.17 -11.77
CA ARG A 848 4.83 9.49 -11.02
C ARG A 848 5.02 10.85 -10.37
N CYS A 849 4.00 11.69 -10.36
CA CYS A 849 4.04 12.95 -9.61
C CYS A 849 4.25 12.69 -8.10
N SER A 850 3.80 11.54 -7.59
CA SER A 850 4.00 11.07 -6.23
C SER A 850 5.35 10.38 -5.96
N ALA A 851 6.21 10.21 -6.97
CA ALA A 851 7.45 9.46 -6.81
C ALA A 851 8.40 10.12 -5.81
N LEU A 852 9.11 9.31 -5.04
CA LEU A 852 10.08 9.76 -4.05
C LEU A 852 11.27 10.43 -4.73
N ARG A 853 11.46 11.71 -4.45
CA ARG A 853 12.58 12.51 -4.97
C ARG A 853 13.73 12.61 -3.98
N VAL A 854 13.42 12.70 -2.69
CA VAL A 854 14.40 12.90 -1.62
C VAL A 854 14.18 11.94 -0.45
N LEU A 855 15.06 10.96 -0.30
CA LEU A 855 15.16 10.16 0.92
C LEU A 855 15.97 10.93 1.97
N SER A 856 15.31 11.40 3.02
CA SER A 856 15.93 12.03 4.18
C SER A 856 16.12 11.00 5.28
N ILE A 857 17.36 10.55 5.49
CA ILE A 857 17.67 9.44 6.39
C ILE A 857 18.52 9.88 7.58
N GLN A 858 18.15 9.41 8.77
CA GLN A 858 18.86 9.72 9.99
C GLN A 858 20.29 9.16 9.95
N GLU A 859 21.27 9.99 10.34
CA GLU A 859 22.71 9.73 10.19
C GLU A 859 23.17 8.38 10.75
N GLU A 860 22.64 7.96 11.91
CA GLU A 860 23.04 6.74 12.61
C GLU A 860 22.67 5.43 11.90
N VAL A 861 21.67 5.44 11.01
CA VAL A 861 21.21 4.24 10.27
C VAL A 861 21.43 4.33 8.77
N ALA A 862 21.93 5.48 8.30
CA ALA A 862 22.03 5.78 6.88
C ALA A 862 22.98 4.84 6.14
N ASP A 863 24.18 4.52 6.65
CA ASP A 863 25.13 3.65 5.92
C ASP A 863 24.59 2.24 5.69
N ARG A 864 24.08 1.60 6.75
CA ARG A 864 23.47 0.26 6.66
C ARG A 864 22.30 0.25 5.66
N THR A 865 21.44 1.25 5.73
CA THR A 865 20.22 1.31 4.91
C THR A 865 20.58 1.62 3.45
N LEU A 866 21.55 2.49 3.20
CA LEU A 866 22.04 2.80 1.86
C LEU A 866 22.79 1.64 1.22
N GLU A 867 23.58 0.88 2.00
CA GLU A 867 24.21 -0.35 1.51
C GLU A 867 23.15 -1.36 1.04
N MET A 868 22.12 -1.60 1.87
CA MET A 868 21.00 -2.46 1.52
C MET A 868 20.23 -1.92 0.30
N LEU A 869 19.93 -0.63 0.27
CA LEU A 869 19.23 0.02 -0.85
C LEU A 869 20.00 -0.13 -2.16
N LEU A 870 21.31 0.11 -2.16
CA LEU A 870 22.16 -0.04 -3.34
C LEU A 870 22.26 -1.50 -3.79
N GLY A 871 22.34 -2.44 -2.84
CA GLY A 871 22.31 -3.87 -3.14
C GLY A 871 20.99 -4.27 -3.81
N SER A 872 19.85 -3.82 -3.29
CA SER A 872 18.54 -4.11 -3.85
C SER A 872 18.27 -3.38 -5.16
N MET A 873 18.82 -2.17 -5.33
CA MET A 873 18.74 -1.43 -6.59
C MET A 873 19.37 -2.25 -7.71
N ARG A 874 20.52 -2.90 -7.48
CA ARG A 874 21.19 -3.79 -8.46
C ARG A 874 20.34 -4.96 -8.93
N GLU A 875 19.36 -5.36 -8.13
CA GLU A 875 18.46 -6.46 -8.46
C GLU A 875 17.29 -6.06 -9.37
N LEU A 876 17.13 -4.76 -9.67
CA LEU A 876 16.09 -4.27 -10.58
C LEU A 876 16.43 -4.61 -12.04
N VAL A 877 15.45 -5.21 -12.73
CA VAL A 877 15.53 -5.48 -14.16
C VAL A 877 14.99 -4.27 -14.93
N VAL A 878 15.86 -3.62 -15.71
CA VAL A 878 15.51 -2.52 -16.62
C VAL A 878 15.35 -3.07 -18.03
N GLY A 879 14.25 -2.78 -18.71
CA GLY A 879 14.03 -3.28 -20.07
C GLY A 879 12.66 -2.98 -20.67
N ASN A 880 12.34 -3.65 -21.78
CA ASN A 880 11.03 -3.53 -22.41
C ASN A 880 9.93 -4.14 -21.51
N PRO A 881 8.92 -3.36 -21.08
CA PRO A 881 7.90 -3.82 -20.15
C PRO A 881 6.91 -4.83 -20.74
N ASP A 882 7.09 -5.27 -22.00
CA ASP A 882 6.36 -6.40 -22.60
C ASP A 882 6.72 -7.77 -22.01
N ARG A 883 7.46 -7.81 -20.88
CA ARG A 883 7.89 -9.00 -20.15
C ARG A 883 7.53 -8.88 -18.67
N LEU A 884 7.15 -9.99 -18.05
CA LEU A 884 6.78 -10.01 -16.63
C LEU A 884 7.98 -9.74 -15.71
N SER A 885 9.18 -10.09 -16.16
CA SER A 885 10.43 -9.95 -15.42
C SER A 885 10.92 -8.51 -15.27
N VAL A 886 10.45 -7.57 -16.09
CA VAL A 886 10.91 -6.17 -16.07
C VAL A 886 10.29 -5.39 -14.92
N ASN A 887 11.13 -4.67 -14.17
CA ASN A 887 10.71 -3.81 -13.06
C ASN A 887 10.65 -2.33 -13.44
N VAL A 888 11.61 -1.87 -14.26
CA VAL A 888 11.73 -0.47 -14.66
C VAL A 888 11.69 -0.38 -16.18
N GLY A 889 10.68 0.30 -16.70
CA GLY A 889 10.48 0.56 -18.13
C GLY A 889 11.28 1.77 -18.64
N PRO A 890 11.01 2.23 -19.87
CA PRO A 890 11.63 3.42 -20.45
C PRO A 890 11.08 4.70 -19.80
N VAL A 891 11.81 5.80 -19.98
CA VAL A 891 11.22 7.15 -19.90
C VAL A 891 10.49 7.48 -21.20
N ILE A 892 9.48 8.36 -21.14
CA ILE A 892 8.48 8.50 -22.20
C ILE A 892 9.06 8.91 -23.57
N ASP A 893 10.08 9.77 -23.61
CA ASP A 893 10.65 10.26 -24.86
C ASP A 893 12.12 10.68 -24.71
N ALA A 894 12.70 11.15 -25.81
CA ALA A 894 14.10 11.54 -25.89
C ALA A 894 14.40 12.85 -25.13
N GLU A 895 13.43 13.76 -25.04
CA GLU A 895 13.57 15.03 -24.33
C GLU A 895 13.63 14.79 -22.83
N ALA A 896 12.74 13.95 -22.30
CA ALA A 896 12.76 13.48 -20.92
C ALA A 896 14.12 12.82 -20.60
N ARG A 897 14.59 11.90 -21.44
CA ARG A 897 15.90 11.25 -21.26
C ARG A 897 17.04 12.28 -21.20
N GLN A 898 17.10 13.20 -22.15
CA GLN A 898 18.15 14.22 -22.22
C GLN A 898 18.14 15.14 -20.99
N GLY A 899 16.95 15.59 -20.56
CA GLY A 899 16.80 16.42 -19.37
C GLY A 899 17.28 15.74 -18.09
N LEU A 900 16.99 14.44 -17.95
CA LEU A 900 17.44 13.62 -16.83
C LEU A 900 18.96 13.40 -16.86
N GLU A 901 19.51 13.02 -18.00
CA GLU A 901 20.96 12.84 -18.18
C GLU A 901 21.74 14.13 -17.89
N ALA A 902 21.22 15.28 -18.32
CA ALA A 902 21.81 16.59 -18.04
C ALA A 902 21.83 16.91 -16.54
N HIS A 903 20.74 16.64 -15.82
CA HIS A 903 20.69 16.80 -14.35
C HIS A 903 21.71 15.91 -13.65
N ILE A 904 21.76 14.62 -14.03
CA ILE A 904 22.70 13.65 -13.45
C ILE A 904 24.15 14.06 -13.71
N ALA A 905 24.47 14.50 -14.93
CA ALA A 905 25.79 14.99 -15.30
C ALA A 905 26.17 16.24 -14.50
N SER A 906 25.24 17.18 -14.32
CA SER A 906 25.45 18.39 -13.52
C SER A 906 25.75 18.05 -12.06
N MET A 907 24.97 17.16 -11.44
CA MET A 907 25.20 16.74 -10.05
C MET A 907 26.55 16.04 -9.88
N ARG A 908 26.92 15.17 -10.84
CA ARG A 908 28.25 14.55 -10.85
C ARG A 908 29.38 15.58 -10.97
N ALA A 909 29.21 16.57 -11.85
CA ALA A 909 30.19 17.64 -12.05
C ALA A 909 30.33 18.55 -10.80
N SER A 910 29.25 18.71 -10.02
CA SER A 910 29.26 19.40 -8.73
C SER A 910 29.89 18.61 -7.59
N GLY A 911 30.39 17.38 -7.84
CA GLY A 911 31.11 16.56 -6.86
C GLY A 911 30.24 15.61 -6.05
N HIS A 912 28.95 15.48 -6.37
CA HIS A 912 28.06 14.53 -5.68
C HIS A 912 28.40 13.08 -6.02
N ARG A 913 28.21 12.19 -5.05
CA ARG A 913 28.30 10.75 -5.29
C ARG A 913 27.07 10.30 -6.06
N VAL A 914 27.29 9.88 -7.31
CA VAL A 914 26.25 9.39 -8.22
C VAL A 914 26.46 7.91 -8.48
N THR A 915 25.49 7.08 -8.11
CA THR A 915 25.49 5.63 -8.39
C THR A 915 24.44 5.29 -9.43
N GLN A 916 24.85 4.63 -10.51
CA GLN A 916 23.98 4.17 -11.60
C GLN A 916 24.28 2.71 -11.93
N LEU A 917 23.26 1.99 -12.39
CA LEU A 917 23.44 0.66 -12.97
C LEU A 917 23.68 0.77 -14.48
N PRO A 918 24.49 -0.10 -15.09
CA PRO A 918 24.63 -0.15 -16.53
C PRO A 918 23.29 -0.56 -17.17
N LEU A 919 22.90 0.12 -18.25
CA LEU A 919 21.74 -0.29 -19.03
C LEU A 919 22.08 -1.55 -19.85
N PRO A 920 21.19 -2.56 -19.88
CA PRO A 920 21.35 -3.71 -20.77
C PRO A 920 21.31 -3.32 -22.25
N ASP A 921 22.00 -4.07 -23.12
CA ASP A 921 22.04 -3.83 -24.57
C ASP A 921 20.64 -3.76 -25.22
N GLY A 922 19.68 -4.53 -24.68
CA GLY A 922 18.28 -4.52 -25.12
C GLY A 922 17.58 -3.17 -24.98
N CYS A 923 18.12 -2.24 -24.19
CA CYS A 923 17.57 -0.88 -24.01
C CYS A 923 17.98 0.09 -25.14
N ALA A 924 18.92 -0.27 -26.01
CA ALA A 924 19.49 0.64 -27.01
C ALA A 924 18.46 1.20 -28.01
N LYS A 925 17.37 0.48 -28.25
CA LYS A 925 16.30 0.86 -29.18
C LYS A 925 15.23 1.78 -28.57
N GLY A 926 15.26 2.00 -27.26
CA GLY A 926 14.28 2.81 -26.54
C GLY A 926 14.84 4.12 -25.99
N THR A 927 14.12 4.68 -25.02
CA THR A 927 14.50 5.85 -24.24
C THR A 927 14.60 5.45 -22.77
N PHE A 928 15.76 4.95 -22.34
CA PHE A 928 15.96 4.50 -20.95
C PHE A 928 16.90 5.41 -20.19
N VAL A 929 16.64 5.57 -18.90
CA VAL A 929 17.55 6.14 -17.91
C VAL A 929 17.69 5.11 -16.79
N PRO A 930 18.91 4.73 -16.40
CA PRO A 930 19.07 3.73 -15.33
C PRO A 930 18.62 4.31 -13.98
N PRO A 931 18.08 3.47 -13.08
CA PRO A 931 17.92 3.85 -11.67
C PRO A 931 19.18 4.49 -11.12
N THR A 932 19.04 5.71 -10.61
CA THR A 932 20.15 6.58 -10.22
C THR A 932 19.95 7.05 -8.78
N LEU A 933 20.99 6.93 -7.96
CA LEU A 933 21.04 7.46 -6.60
C LEU A 933 22.10 8.57 -6.52
N ILE A 934 21.73 9.73 -5.96
CA ILE A 934 22.60 10.90 -5.80
C ILE A 934 22.62 11.32 -4.32
N GLU A 935 23.78 11.31 -3.69
CA GLU A 935 23.92 11.83 -2.31
C GLU A 935 24.16 13.36 -2.34
N ILE A 936 23.24 14.11 -1.72
CA ILE A 936 23.24 15.59 -1.68
C ILE A 936 23.53 16.10 -0.26
N ASN A 937 24.00 17.35 -0.14
CA ASN A 937 24.31 17.94 1.17
C ASN A 937 23.17 18.83 1.68
N SER A 938 22.35 19.36 0.79
CA SER A 938 21.21 20.22 1.12
C SER A 938 20.07 20.06 0.11
N LEU A 939 18.84 20.13 0.61
CA LEU A 939 17.62 20.21 -0.21
C LEU A 939 17.62 21.41 -1.17
N ASP A 940 18.29 22.51 -0.80
CA ASP A 940 18.33 23.74 -1.60
C ASP A 940 19.06 23.55 -2.94
N GLU A 941 19.82 22.48 -3.12
CA GLU A 941 20.47 22.14 -4.39
C GLU A 941 19.45 21.72 -5.47
N LEU A 942 18.25 21.31 -5.05
CA LEU A 942 17.19 20.85 -5.94
C LEU A 942 16.23 22.00 -6.28
N LYS A 943 16.49 22.67 -7.41
CA LYS A 943 15.73 23.86 -7.84
C LYS A 943 14.40 23.58 -8.55
N ARG A 944 14.20 22.36 -9.04
CA ARG A 944 13.00 21.93 -9.77
C ARG A 944 12.78 20.43 -9.59
N GLU A 945 11.60 19.95 -9.96
CA GLU A 945 11.33 18.51 -10.03
C GLU A 945 12.20 17.84 -11.12
N VAL A 946 12.69 16.64 -10.80
CA VAL A 946 13.42 15.75 -11.72
C VAL A 946 12.55 14.53 -11.99
N PHE A 947 11.82 14.56 -13.11
CA PHE A 947 10.75 13.60 -13.41
C PHE A 947 11.26 12.30 -14.03
N GLY A 948 11.99 11.49 -13.25
CA GLY A 948 12.56 10.22 -13.71
C GLY A 948 13.12 9.37 -12.57
N PRO A 949 13.88 8.30 -12.87
CA PRO A 949 14.30 7.32 -11.87
C PRO A 949 15.57 7.80 -11.14
N VAL A 950 15.49 8.98 -10.53
CA VAL A 950 16.59 9.68 -9.85
C VAL A 950 16.20 9.95 -8.40
N LEU A 951 16.77 9.18 -7.48
CA LEU A 951 16.61 9.35 -6.05
C LEU A 951 17.74 10.20 -5.48
N HIS A 952 17.41 11.27 -4.77
CA HIS A 952 18.37 12.03 -3.98
C HIS A 952 18.35 11.54 -2.53
N VAL A 953 19.50 11.50 -1.88
CA VAL A 953 19.65 11.08 -0.49
C VAL A 953 20.24 12.23 0.31
N LEU A 954 19.54 12.63 1.36
CA LEU A 954 19.98 13.63 2.33
C LEU A 954 20.12 12.96 3.70
N ARG A 955 21.25 13.18 4.38
CA ARG A 955 21.45 12.71 5.76
C ARG A 955 21.08 13.84 6.72
N PHE A 956 20.44 13.50 7.83
CA PHE A 956 20.09 14.49 8.87
C PHE A 956 20.34 13.96 10.27
N LYS A 957 20.57 14.86 11.23
CA LYS A 957 20.65 14.52 12.66
C LYS A 957 19.27 14.56 13.29
N ARG A 958 18.97 13.67 14.24
CA ARG A 958 17.65 13.63 14.91
C ARG A 958 17.23 14.97 15.51
N THR A 959 18.19 15.76 16.04
CA THR A 959 17.99 17.10 16.60
C THR A 959 17.64 18.16 15.57
N GLU A 960 17.88 17.89 14.29
CA GLU A 960 17.64 18.81 13.17
C GLU A 960 16.33 18.51 12.43
N LEU A 961 15.48 17.60 12.93
CA LEU A 961 14.21 17.25 12.29
C LEU A 961 13.32 18.49 12.02
N GLN A 962 13.27 19.45 12.94
CA GLN A 962 12.52 20.69 12.73
C GLN A 962 13.09 21.54 11.58
N LYS A 963 14.42 21.58 11.47
CA LYS A 963 15.10 22.28 10.37
C LYS A 963 14.77 21.60 9.04
N LEU A 964 14.86 20.27 8.98
CA LEU A 964 14.51 19.47 7.81
C LEU A 964 13.07 19.71 7.36
N MET A 965 12.11 19.73 8.28
CA MET A 965 10.71 20.06 7.96
C MET A 965 10.57 21.47 7.36
N GLY A 966 11.37 22.43 7.86
CA GLY A 966 11.47 23.76 7.29
C GLY A 966 12.04 23.76 5.86
N GLU A 967 13.11 23.01 5.62
CA GLU A 967 13.72 22.86 4.29
C GLU A 967 12.75 22.21 3.28
N ILE A 968 12.02 21.16 3.68
CA ILE A 968 10.98 20.53 2.85
C ILE A 968 9.89 21.55 2.49
N ARG A 969 9.39 22.31 3.47
CA ARG A 969 8.38 23.36 3.23
C ARG A 969 8.90 24.45 2.29
N ASN A 970 10.16 24.85 2.43
CA ASN A 970 10.77 25.90 1.62
C ASN A 970 10.95 25.53 0.14
N THR A 971 10.81 24.25 -0.22
CA THR A 971 10.72 23.85 -1.64
C THR A 971 9.49 24.43 -2.32
N GLY A 972 8.47 24.83 -1.56
CA GLY A 972 7.19 25.35 -2.05
C GLY A 972 6.23 24.26 -2.55
N TYR A 973 6.70 23.01 -2.69
CA TYR A 973 5.87 21.87 -3.05
C TYR A 973 5.23 21.23 -1.81
N GLY A 974 4.15 20.47 -2.02
CA GLY A 974 3.37 19.85 -0.95
C GLY A 974 2.48 18.71 -1.44
N LEU A 975 3.02 17.79 -2.25
CA LEU A 975 2.24 16.67 -2.83
C LEU A 975 2.24 15.41 -1.97
N THR A 976 3.35 14.65 -1.93
CA THR A 976 3.48 13.44 -1.08
C THR A 976 4.66 13.53 -0.10
N LEU A 977 4.46 12.96 1.11
CA LEU A 977 5.49 12.84 2.14
C LEU A 977 5.41 11.45 2.80
N GLY A 978 6.53 10.75 2.83
CA GLY A 978 6.68 9.48 3.55
C GLY A 978 7.30 9.68 4.93
N VAL A 979 6.86 8.89 5.90
CA VAL A 979 7.48 8.83 7.24
C VAL A 979 7.63 7.37 7.66
N HIS A 980 8.86 6.91 7.83
CA HIS A 980 9.18 5.63 8.43
C HIS A 980 9.70 5.85 9.85
N THR A 981 8.87 5.48 10.82
CA THR A 981 9.15 5.57 12.25
C THR A 981 8.17 4.69 13.04
N ARG A 982 8.62 4.20 14.18
CA ARG A 982 7.79 3.50 15.17
C ARG A 982 7.39 4.40 16.34
N ILE A 983 7.67 5.71 16.26
CA ILE A 983 7.47 6.68 17.34
C ILE A 983 6.31 7.61 16.97
N ASP A 984 5.23 7.58 17.76
CA ASP A 984 4.05 8.40 17.48
C ASP A 984 4.33 9.89 17.69
N GLU A 985 5.18 10.26 18.65
CA GLU A 985 5.69 11.64 18.82
C GLU A 985 6.32 12.16 17.52
N THR A 986 7.10 11.34 16.81
CA THR A 986 7.69 11.72 15.51
C THR A 986 6.60 11.87 14.44
N ILE A 987 5.67 10.92 14.35
CA ILE A 987 4.54 10.98 13.38
C ILE A 987 3.72 12.25 13.62
N GLY A 988 3.30 12.48 14.87
CA GLY A 988 2.52 13.65 15.26
C GLY A 988 3.27 14.96 14.99
N PHE A 989 4.56 15.04 15.31
CA PHE A 989 5.40 16.19 14.99
C PHE A 989 5.43 16.46 13.48
N VAL A 990 5.66 15.42 12.66
CA VAL A 990 5.69 15.58 11.20
C VAL A 990 4.32 16.02 10.68
N LEU A 991 3.22 15.39 11.12
CA LEU A 991 1.86 15.74 10.67
C LEU A 991 1.46 17.18 11.05
N GLU A 992 1.91 17.67 12.21
CA GLU A 992 1.64 19.05 12.67
C GLU A 992 2.40 20.09 11.83
N HIS A 993 3.62 19.75 11.37
CA HIS A 993 4.50 20.68 10.65
C HIS A 993 4.51 20.47 9.13
N ALA A 994 3.89 19.40 8.64
CA ALA A 994 3.82 19.08 7.22
C ALA A 994 2.77 19.95 6.51
N HIS A 995 3.24 20.65 5.48
CA HIS A 995 2.42 21.35 4.51
C HIS A 995 2.32 20.51 3.23
N VAL A 996 1.65 19.37 3.35
CA VAL A 996 1.62 18.33 2.32
C VAL A 996 0.23 17.69 2.24
N GLY A 997 -0.28 17.54 1.02
CA GLY A 997 -1.61 17.00 0.79
C GLY A 997 -1.76 15.52 1.11
N ASN A 998 -0.76 14.67 0.85
CA ASN A 998 -0.80 13.23 1.11
C ASN A 998 0.40 12.77 1.94
N VAL A 999 0.17 12.28 3.15
CA VAL A 999 1.20 11.72 4.05
C VAL A 999 1.01 10.21 4.18
N TYR A 1000 2.11 9.46 4.05
CA TYR A 1000 2.12 8.01 4.15
C TYR A 1000 3.07 7.57 5.27
N VAL A 1001 2.59 6.72 6.17
CA VAL A 1001 3.33 6.27 7.34
C VAL A 1001 3.62 4.78 7.26
N ASN A 1002 4.91 4.43 7.31
CA ASN A 1002 5.45 3.06 7.25
C ASN A 1002 4.98 2.26 6.01
N ARG A 1003 4.96 2.92 4.86
CA ARG A 1003 4.63 2.36 3.54
C ARG A 1003 5.21 3.27 2.45
N ASN A 1004 5.20 2.77 1.21
CA ASN A 1004 5.46 3.58 0.02
C ASN A 1004 4.54 4.82 -0.11
N ILE A 1005 4.95 5.79 -0.93
CA ILE A 1005 4.25 7.08 -1.10
C ILE A 1005 3.53 7.21 -2.45
N VAL A 1006 3.36 6.10 -3.17
CA VAL A 1006 2.79 6.04 -4.53
C VAL A 1006 1.50 5.21 -4.55
N GLY A 1007 0.74 5.28 -5.65
CA GLY A 1007 -0.47 4.46 -5.82
C GLY A 1007 -1.62 4.84 -4.89
N ALA A 1008 -1.90 6.15 -4.78
CA ALA A 1008 -3.08 6.63 -4.07
C ALA A 1008 -4.36 6.03 -4.67
N VAL A 1009 -5.27 5.54 -3.82
CA VAL A 1009 -6.51 4.88 -4.25
C VAL A 1009 -7.68 5.85 -4.15
N VAL A 1010 -8.45 5.98 -5.23
CA VAL A 1010 -9.61 6.86 -5.35
C VAL A 1010 -10.61 6.61 -4.21
N GLY A 1011 -11.03 7.68 -3.52
CA GLY A 1011 -11.96 7.60 -2.39
C GLY A 1011 -11.37 7.06 -1.08
N VAL A 1012 -10.12 6.57 -1.08
CA VAL A 1012 -9.43 6.06 0.11
C VAL A 1012 -8.29 6.98 0.51
N GLN A 1013 -7.46 7.39 -0.45
CA GLN A 1013 -6.49 8.47 -0.29
C GLN A 1013 -6.73 9.52 -1.38
N PRO A 1014 -7.76 10.38 -1.25
CA PRO A 1014 -7.95 11.52 -2.15
C PRO A 1014 -6.61 12.21 -2.43
N PHE A 1015 -6.33 12.42 -3.71
CA PHE A 1015 -4.98 12.75 -4.17
C PHE A 1015 -4.90 14.18 -4.71
N GLY A 1016 -3.89 14.91 -4.26
CA GLY A 1016 -3.64 16.30 -4.65
C GLY A 1016 -2.84 17.03 -3.59
N GLY A 1017 -2.09 18.04 -4.00
CA GLY A 1017 -1.14 18.76 -3.13
C GLY A 1017 -1.61 20.14 -2.67
N GLU A 1018 -0.72 20.85 -1.99
CA GLU A 1018 -0.83 22.27 -1.67
C GLU A 1018 0.40 23.05 -2.19
N GLY A 1019 0.32 24.38 -2.21
CA GLY A 1019 1.39 25.24 -2.70
C GLY A 1019 1.65 25.09 -4.21
N LEU A 1020 2.91 24.90 -4.61
CA LEU A 1020 3.29 24.65 -6.01
C LEU A 1020 2.69 23.36 -6.56
N SER A 1021 2.35 22.39 -5.71
CA SER A 1021 1.86 21.08 -6.15
C SER A 1021 0.43 21.06 -6.64
N GLY A 1022 -0.37 22.09 -6.35
CA GLY A 1022 -1.67 22.22 -6.98
C GLY A 1022 -2.62 23.17 -6.27
N THR A 1023 -3.71 23.48 -6.96
CA THR A 1023 -4.78 24.36 -6.47
C THR A 1023 -5.78 23.62 -5.57
N GLY A 1024 -5.87 22.29 -5.74
CA GLY A 1024 -7.02 21.50 -5.33
C GLY A 1024 -8.30 21.87 -6.09
N PRO A 1025 -9.45 21.26 -5.75
CA PRO A 1025 -9.63 20.20 -4.75
C PRO A 1025 -8.99 18.87 -5.17
N LYS A 1026 -8.85 17.92 -4.24
CA LYS A 1026 -8.24 16.62 -4.50
C LYS A 1026 -9.04 15.76 -5.47
N ALA A 1027 -8.36 15.18 -6.46
CA ALA A 1027 -8.93 14.14 -7.30
C ALA A 1027 -9.31 12.92 -6.44
N GLY A 1028 -10.44 12.28 -6.77
CA GLY A 1028 -10.99 11.18 -5.99
C GLY A 1028 -11.46 11.57 -4.59
N GLY A 1029 -11.58 12.88 -4.31
CA GLY A 1029 -12.10 13.44 -3.07
C GLY A 1029 -13.54 13.92 -3.18
N ALA A 1030 -14.20 14.12 -2.04
CA ALA A 1030 -15.61 14.52 -1.98
C ALA A 1030 -15.86 15.97 -2.45
N LEU A 1031 -14.83 16.84 -2.43
CA LEU A 1031 -14.96 18.25 -2.83
C LEU A 1031 -14.76 18.49 -4.33
N TYR A 1032 -14.26 17.51 -5.07
CA TYR A 1032 -13.85 17.68 -6.47
C TYR A 1032 -14.98 18.17 -7.40
N LEU A 1033 -16.12 17.47 -7.38
CA LEU A 1033 -17.27 17.81 -8.23
C LEU A 1033 -17.84 19.21 -7.95
N ARG A 1034 -17.70 19.71 -6.71
CA ARG A 1034 -18.23 21.02 -6.30
C ARG A 1034 -17.53 22.18 -6.98
N ARG A 1035 -16.28 22.00 -7.42
CA ARG A 1035 -15.52 23.02 -8.16
C ARG A 1035 -15.97 23.16 -9.61
N LEU A 1036 -16.77 22.20 -10.10
CA LEU A 1036 -17.29 22.12 -11.46
C LEU A 1036 -18.75 22.58 -11.57
N LEU A 1037 -19.22 23.34 -10.58
CA LEU A 1037 -20.59 23.87 -10.48
C LEU A 1037 -20.55 25.41 -10.31
N GLY A 1038 -21.40 26.12 -11.04
CA GLY A 1038 -21.66 27.55 -10.89
C GLY A 1038 -22.55 27.89 -9.70
N LYS A 1039 -23.47 26.98 -9.35
CA LYS A 1039 -24.27 26.98 -8.11
C LYS A 1039 -24.14 25.63 -7.43
N ARG A 1040 -23.91 25.62 -6.13
CA ARG A 1040 -23.55 24.41 -5.37
C ARG A 1040 -24.34 24.31 -4.05
N PRO A 1041 -24.47 23.10 -3.48
CA PRO A 1041 -25.10 22.93 -2.17
C PRO A 1041 -24.34 23.68 -1.07
N ALA A 1042 -25.06 24.35 -0.16
CA ALA A 1042 -24.46 25.14 0.91
C ALA A 1042 -23.69 24.29 1.95
N SER A 1043 -24.12 23.06 2.21
CA SER A 1043 -23.45 22.15 3.15
C SER A 1043 -22.29 21.38 2.51
N LEU A 1044 -21.37 20.88 3.35
CA LEU A 1044 -20.40 19.88 2.94
C LEU A 1044 -21.10 18.60 2.43
N PRO A 1045 -20.45 17.81 1.56
CA PRO A 1045 -20.96 16.51 1.13
C PRO A 1045 -21.33 15.60 2.31
N LYS A 1046 -22.40 14.81 2.15
CA LYS A 1046 -22.84 13.85 3.17
C LYS A 1046 -21.80 12.77 3.43
N SER A 1047 -21.00 12.43 2.41
CA SER A 1047 -19.83 11.56 2.51
C SER A 1047 -18.74 12.07 3.48
N LEU A 1048 -18.76 13.34 3.88
CA LEU A 1048 -17.87 13.89 4.91
C LEU A 1048 -18.54 13.97 6.30
N SER A 1049 -19.78 13.51 6.44
CA SER A 1049 -20.57 13.56 7.68
C SER A 1049 -20.33 12.36 8.62
N PHE A 1050 -19.29 11.55 8.39
CA PHE A 1050 -18.94 10.45 9.30
C PHE A 1050 -18.35 10.97 10.60
N THR A 1051 -18.59 10.21 11.68
CA THR A 1051 -18.40 10.59 13.10
C THR A 1051 -17.22 11.55 13.31
N PRO A 1052 -17.44 12.79 13.78
CA PRO A 1052 -16.34 13.67 14.14
C PRO A 1052 -15.50 12.94 15.18
N THR A 1053 -14.30 12.53 14.79
CA THR A 1053 -13.35 12.01 15.76
C THR A 1053 -13.03 13.22 16.64
N THR A 1054 -13.22 13.09 17.96
CA THR A 1054 -13.23 14.16 18.97
C THR A 1054 -11.87 14.86 19.19
N ALA A 1055 -11.04 14.94 18.16
CA ALA A 1055 -9.73 15.56 18.16
C ALA A 1055 -9.68 16.68 17.11
N VAL A 1056 -10.59 17.66 17.20
CA VAL A 1056 -10.20 19.01 16.76
C VAL A 1056 -9.13 19.44 17.75
N THR A 1057 -7.88 19.59 17.31
CA THR A 1057 -6.86 20.25 18.13
C THR A 1057 -7.43 21.60 18.57
N ALA A 1058 -7.42 21.90 19.87
CA ALA A 1058 -7.94 23.16 20.42
C ALA A 1058 -7.36 24.41 19.71
N ALA A 1059 -6.20 24.28 19.06
CA ALA A 1059 -5.53 25.32 18.29
C ALA A 1059 -6.21 25.70 16.95
N ALA A 1060 -7.04 24.84 16.35
CA ALA A 1060 -7.63 25.04 15.02
C ALA A 1060 -9.14 25.33 15.03
N ASN A 1061 -9.77 25.38 16.21
CA ASN A 1061 -11.19 25.70 16.30
C ASN A 1061 -11.38 27.24 16.32
N PRO A 1062 -11.92 27.85 15.25
CA PRO A 1062 -12.10 29.29 15.18
C PRO A 1062 -13.23 29.81 16.07
N THR A 1063 -13.85 28.96 16.92
CA THR A 1063 -14.99 29.33 17.78
C THR A 1063 -14.75 30.63 18.55
N TYR A 1064 -13.61 30.80 19.20
CA TYR A 1064 -13.33 32.05 19.94
C TYR A 1064 -13.32 33.28 19.02
N THR A 1065 -12.61 33.18 17.89
CA THR A 1065 -12.54 34.24 16.88
C THR A 1065 -13.93 34.54 16.30
N LEU A 1066 -14.74 33.52 16.01
CA LEU A 1066 -16.10 33.65 15.51
C LEU A 1066 -17.07 34.23 16.55
N GLU A 1067 -16.89 33.93 17.83
CA GLU A 1067 -17.68 34.54 18.90
C GLU A 1067 -17.36 36.04 19.03
N ARG A 1068 -16.07 36.41 18.99
CA ARG A 1068 -15.65 37.82 18.96
C ARG A 1068 -16.16 38.54 17.71
N LEU A 1069 -16.14 37.87 16.56
CA LEU A 1069 -16.63 38.40 15.30
C LEU A 1069 -18.16 38.57 15.31
N ARG A 1070 -18.90 37.63 15.92
CA ARG A 1070 -20.35 37.72 16.14
C ARG A 1070 -20.71 38.92 17.03
N GLU A 1071 -19.98 39.12 18.12
CA GLU A 1071 -20.16 40.28 19.00
C GLU A 1071 -19.89 41.60 18.25
N TYR A 1072 -18.83 41.64 17.44
CA TYR A 1072 -18.53 42.78 16.58
C TYR A 1072 -19.68 43.06 15.60
N PHE A 1073 -20.16 42.06 14.86
CA PHE A 1073 -21.29 42.23 13.94
C PHE A 1073 -22.57 42.68 14.62
N ASN A 1074 -22.90 42.15 15.80
CA ASN A 1074 -24.00 42.66 16.61
C ASN A 1074 -23.82 44.14 16.99
N SER A 1075 -22.59 44.56 17.30
CA SER A 1075 -22.30 45.95 17.70
C SER A 1075 -22.42 46.96 16.55
N VAL A 1076 -22.17 46.53 15.31
CA VAL A 1076 -22.34 47.35 14.09
C VAL A 1076 -23.72 47.18 13.44
N GLY A 1077 -24.60 46.38 14.06
CA GLY A 1077 -25.99 46.19 13.62
C GLY A 1077 -26.19 45.17 12.48
N ASP A 1078 -25.23 44.29 12.22
CA ASP A 1078 -25.33 43.25 11.18
C ASP A 1078 -25.79 41.89 11.78
N GLU A 1079 -27.11 41.77 11.97
CA GLU A 1079 -27.74 40.55 12.52
C GLU A 1079 -27.54 39.32 11.62
N HIS A 1080 -27.37 39.52 10.30
CA HIS A 1080 -27.24 38.41 9.36
C HIS A 1080 -25.87 37.75 9.45
N LEU A 1081 -24.78 38.55 9.40
CA LEU A 1081 -23.43 38.02 9.58
C LEU A 1081 -23.23 37.46 11.00
N ALA A 1082 -23.86 38.04 12.02
CA ALA A 1082 -23.88 37.49 13.37
C ALA A 1082 -24.60 36.12 13.45
N SER A 1083 -25.71 35.96 12.75
CA SER A 1083 -26.41 34.67 12.61
C SER A 1083 -25.55 33.65 11.89
N ARG A 1084 -24.85 34.04 10.82
CA ARG A 1084 -23.90 33.17 10.09
C ARG A 1084 -22.71 32.76 10.95
N CYS A 1085 -22.16 33.66 11.78
CA CYS A 1085 -21.16 33.27 12.78
C CYS A 1085 -21.70 32.13 13.67
N THR A 1086 -22.94 32.25 14.13
CA THR A 1086 -23.59 31.22 14.94
C THR A 1086 -23.73 29.91 14.17
N GLN A 1087 -24.07 29.96 12.88
CA GLN A 1087 -24.13 28.77 12.02
C GLN A 1087 -22.77 28.08 11.87
N TYR A 1088 -21.69 28.83 11.63
CA TYR A 1088 -20.34 28.26 11.52
C TYR A 1088 -19.79 27.75 12.87
N ILE A 1089 -20.18 28.37 13.99
CA ILE A 1089 -19.87 27.85 15.33
C ILE A 1089 -20.60 26.51 15.55
N GLN A 1090 -21.86 26.40 15.11
CA GLN A 1090 -22.66 25.17 15.25
C GLN A 1090 -22.23 24.07 14.28
N ASN A 1091 -21.73 24.44 13.09
CA ASN A 1091 -21.35 23.52 12.02
C ASN A 1091 -19.94 23.89 11.49
N PRO A 1092 -18.87 23.61 12.26
CA PRO A 1092 -17.52 23.94 11.84
C PRO A 1092 -17.09 23.10 10.63
N VAL A 1093 -16.50 23.77 9.63
CA VAL A 1093 -15.99 23.13 8.40
C VAL A 1093 -14.48 22.84 8.46
N VAL A 1094 -13.74 23.58 9.28
CA VAL A 1094 -12.31 23.39 9.52
C VAL A 1094 -12.09 22.40 10.67
N GLY A 1095 -11.05 21.59 10.57
CA GLY A 1095 -10.74 20.54 11.55
C GLY A 1095 -11.61 19.29 11.42
N VAL A 1096 -12.55 19.26 10.47
CA VAL A 1096 -13.31 18.06 10.12
C VAL A 1096 -12.32 16.96 9.76
N THR A 1097 -12.45 15.81 10.41
CA THR A 1097 -11.62 14.64 10.18
C THR A 1097 -12.50 13.41 10.03
N ALA A 1098 -12.29 12.64 8.97
CA ALA A 1098 -13.03 11.44 8.63
C ALA A 1098 -12.07 10.25 8.42
N ALA A 1099 -12.45 9.07 8.91
CA ALA A 1099 -11.81 7.83 8.51
C ALA A 1099 -12.44 7.35 7.20
N LEU A 1100 -11.63 7.09 6.19
CA LEU A 1100 -12.08 6.60 4.89
C LEU A 1100 -12.04 5.07 4.85
N PRO A 1101 -13.09 4.41 4.30
CA PRO A 1101 -13.09 2.96 4.15
C PRO A 1101 -11.94 2.53 3.24
N GLY A 1102 -11.32 1.39 3.55
CA GLY A 1102 -10.15 0.92 2.82
C GLY A 1102 -9.74 -0.48 3.25
N PRO A 1103 -8.60 -0.97 2.73
CA PRO A 1103 -8.13 -2.32 2.99
C PRO A 1103 -7.78 -2.53 4.46
N THR A 1104 -7.94 -3.76 4.89
CA THR A 1104 -7.57 -4.22 6.23
C THR A 1104 -6.08 -4.02 6.45
N GLY A 1105 -5.70 -3.57 7.65
CA GLY A 1105 -4.28 -3.32 7.96
C GLY A 1105 -3.77 -1.98 7.45
N GLU A 1106 -4.68 -1.08 7.10
CA GLU A 1106 -4.42 0.32 6.83
C GLU A 1106 -5.43 1.19 7.58
N ARG A 1107 -5.02 2.39 7.96
CA ARG A 1107 -5.94 3.44 8.39
C ARG A 1107 -5.76 4.63 7.48
N ASN A 1108 -6.86 5.07 6.88
CA ASN A 1108 -6.89 6.21 5.97
C ASN A 1108 -7.72 7.30 6.61
N THR A 1109 -7.13 8.47 6.80
CA THR A 1109 -7.76 9.60 7.47
C THR A 1109 -7.71 10.81 6.54
N TYR A 1110 -8.86 11.44 6.34
CA TYR A 1110 -9.04 12.66 5.59
C TYR A 1110 -9.33 13.81 6.56
N SER A 1111 -8.71 14.96 6.38
CA SER A 1111 -9.00 16.14 7.17
C SER A 1111 -9.05 17.42 6.34
N LEU A 1112 -9.79 18.41 6.85
CA LEU A 1112 -9.85 19.76 6.31
C LEU A 1112 -9.08 20.72 7.23
N ALA A 1113 -8.08 21.40 6.69
CA ALA A 1113 -7.27 22.38 7.38
C ALA A 1113 -7.44 23.77 6.76
N PRO A 1114 -7.07 24.87 7.46
CA PRO A 1114 -6.97 26.18 6.84
C PRO A 1114 -6.03 26.14 5.65
N ARG A 1115 -6.38 26.86 4.57
CA ARG A 1115 -5.57 26.93 3.35
C ARG A 1115 -4.29 27.73 3.56
N GLY A 1116 -4.31 28.73 4.44
CA GLY A 1116 -3.16 29.59 4.73
C GLY A 1116 -3.58 31.05 4.82
N THR A 1117 -2.99 31.89 3.97
CA THR A 1117 -3.27 33.33 3.92
C THR A 1117 -4.31 33.66 2.86
N VAL A 1118 -5.36 34.38 3.26
CA VAL A 1118 -6.43 34.85 2.38
C VAL A 1118 -6.31 36.36 2.20
N LEU A 1119 -6.09 36.81 0.97
CA LEU A 1119 -6.12 38.22 0.60
C LEU A 1119 -7.57 38.65 0.33
N CYS A 1120 -8.01 39.67 1.05
CA CYS A 1120 -9.34 40.24 1.03
C CYS A 1120 -9.26 41.66 0.48
N VAL A 1121 -9.77 41.84 -0.74
CA VAL A 1121 -9.83 43.14 -1.43
C VAL A 1121 -11.28 43.56 -1.51
N ALA A 1122 -11.65 44.61 -0.78
CA ALA A 1122 -13.04 45.05 -0.66
C ALA A 1122 -13.23 46.52 -1.02
N ASN A 1123 -14.24 46.78 -1.87
CA ASN A 1123 -14.69 48.12 -2.23
C ASN A 1123 -15.94 48.57 -1.42
N SER A 1124 -16.50 47.70 -0.58
CA SER A 1124 -17.62 48.01 0.30
C SER A 1124 -17.41 47.44 1.71
N VAL A 1125 -18.02 48.07 2.71
CA VAL A 1125 -17.93 47.63 4.13
C VAL A 1125 -18.58 46.25 4.30
N ASP A 1126 -19.76 46.05 3.72
CA ASP A 1126 -20.46 44.74 3.70
C ASP A 1126 -19.58 43.66 3.05
N GLY A 1127 -18.95 43.97 1.90
CA GLY A 1127 -17.98 43.09 1.26
C GLY A 1127 -16.81 42.71 2.17
N ALA A 1128 -16.20 43.69 2.83
CA ALA A 1128 -15.09 43.47 3.76
C ALA A 1128 -15.51 42.59 4.96
N HIS A 1129 -16.70 42.82 5.52
CA HIS A 1129 -17.24 42.01 6.62
C HIS A 1129 -17.53 40.57 6.19
N ALA A 1130 -18.13 40.36 5.02
CA ALA A 1130 -18.37 39.02 4.48
C ALA A 1130 -17.08 38.26 4.17
N GLN A 1131 -16.05 38.96 3.68
CA GLN A 1131 -14.71 38.41 3.44
C GLN A 1131 -14.03 37.99 4.75
N LEU A 1132 -14.04 38.88 5.76
CA LEU A 1132 -13.52 38.59 7.11
C LEU A 1132 -14.20 37.37 7.72
N LEU A 1133 -15.54 37.29 7.62
CA LEU A 1133 -16.29 36.15 8.11
C LEU A 1133 -15.86 34.86 7.42
N ALA A 1134 -15.83 34.81 6.09
CA ALA A 1134 -15.49 33.60 5.35
C ALA A 1134 -14.06 33.11 5.64
N ALA A 1135 -13.09 34.03 5.68
CA ALA A 1135 -11.68 33.70 5.92
C ALA A 1135 -11.42 33.26 7.37
N LEU A 1136 -11.98 33.98 8.36
CA LEU A 1136 -11.80 33.63 9.78
C LEU A 1136 -12.61 32.37 10.18
N ALA A 1137 -13.77 32.13 9.57
CA ALA A 1137 -14.56 30.90 9.79
C ALA A 1137 -13.84 29.63 9.35
N THR A 1138 -12.87 29.76 8.45
CA THR A 1138 -12.06 28.66 7.91
C THR A 1138 -10.67 28.59 8.55
N GLY A 1139 -10.42 29.41 9.58
CA GLY A 1139 -9.18 29.41 10.35
C GLY A 1139 -7.97 30.03 9.64
N ASN A 1140 -8.19 30.77 8.55
CA ASN A 1140 -7.12 31.38 7.75
C ASN A 1140 -6.61 32.69 8.38
N SER A 1141 -5.35 33.05 8.08
CA SER A 1141 -4.85 34.41 8.27
C SER A 1141 -5.46 35.33 7.20
N VAL A 1142 -5.80 36.56 7.59
CA VAL A 1142 -6.42 37.53 6.68
C VAL A 1142 -5.48 38.68 6.38
N GLU A 1143 -5.30 38.96 5.10
CA GLU A 1143 -4.64 40.16 4.62
C GLU A 1143 -5.70 41.07 3.98
N LEU A 1144 -5.88 42.27 4.54
CA LEU A 1144 -6.80 43.28 4.04
C LEU A 1144 -6.06 44.28 3.16
N SER A 1145 -6.67 44.67 2.04
CA SER A 1145 -6.12 45.69 1.16
C SER A 1145 -7.19 46.64 0.61
N GLY A 1146 -6.85 47.93 0.52
CA GLY A 1146 -7.70 49.00 0.01
C GLY A 1146 -8.29 49.89 1.11
N ALA A 1147 -8.70 51.11 0.73
CA ALA A 1147 -9.12 52.15 1.68
C ALA A 1147 -10.32 51.74 2.56
N VAL A 1148 -11.28 51.00 2.01
CA VAL A 1148 -12.45 50.52 2.78
C VAL A 1148 -12.04 49.41 3.76
N ALA A 1149 -11.14 48.52 3.34
CA ALA A 1149 -10.63 47.47 4.20
C ALA A 1149 -9.76 48.05 5.35
N GLU A 1150 -8.99 49.11 5.09
CA GLU A 1150 -8.28 49.88 6.12
C GLU A 1150 -9.24 50.50 7.14
N GLN A 1151 -10.35 51.09 6.70
CA GLN A 1151 -11.38 51.61 7.60
C GLN A 1151 -11.92 50.50 8.51
N VAL A 1152 -12.33 49.36 7.94
CA VAL A 1152 -12.84 48.21 8.71
C VAL A 1152 -11.79 47.71 9.69
N TYR A 1153 -10.51 47.65 9.30
CA TYR A 1153 -9.43 47.25 10.20
C TYR A 1153 -9.31 48.15 11.44
N GLN A 1154 -9.48 49.47 11.28
CA GLN A 1154 -9.45 50.41 12.40
C GLN A 1154 -10.68 50.28 13.32
N GLU A 1155 -11.78 49.74 12.83
CA GLU A 1155 -12.99 49.48 13.61
C GLU A 1155 -12.98 48.11 14.30
N LEU A 1156 -12.10 47.18 13.87
CA LEU A 1156 -12.01 45.85 14.46
C LEU A 1156 -11.52 45.88 15.93
N PRO A 1157 -12.13 45.10 16.83
CA PRO A 1157 -11.63 44.84 18.17
C PRO A 1157 -10.20 44.28 18.17
N GLN A 1158 -9.42 44.61 19.21
CA GLN A 1158 -8.02 44.15 19.35
C GLN A 1158 -7.87 42.62 19.26
N ALA A 1159 -8.84 41.87 19.79
CA ALA A 1159 -8.86 40.40 19.74
C ALA A 1159 -8.94 39.83 18.31
N LEU A 1160 -9.48 40.59 17.35
CA LEU A 1160 -9.56 40.19 15.94
C LEU A 1160 -8.35 40.69 15.14
N ARG A 1161 -7.80 41.87 15.48
CA ARG A 1161 -6.64 42.44 14.78
C ARG A 1161 -5.39 41.56 14.79
N GLN A 1162 -5.23 40.66 15.76
CA GLN A 1162 -4.10 39.73 15.79
C GLN A 1162 -4.14 38.68 14.66
N HIS A 1163 -5.28 38.49 14.01
CA HIS A 1163 -5.49 37.55 12.90
C HIS A 1163 -5.61 38.25 11.53
N VAL A 1164 -5.46 39.58 11.51
CA VAL A 1164 -5.69 40.42 10.34
C VAL A 1164 -4.49 41.36 10.15
N ALA A 1165 -3.93 41.41 8.95
CA ALA A 1165 -2.87 42.35 8.58
C ALA A 1165 -3.34 43.29 7.47
N LEU A 1166 -2.81 44.51 7.45
CA LEU A 1166 -2.95 45.43 6.32
C LEU A 1166 -1.73 45.29 5.41
N VAL A 1167 -1.96 45.09 4.11
CA VAL A 1167 -0.91 44.90 3.11
C VAL A 1167 -1.21 45.66 1.83
N ASP A 1168 -0.15 45.98 1.07
CA ASP A 1168 -0.31 46.31 -0.34
C ASP A 1168 -0.49 45.00 -1.13
N VAL A 1169 -1.47 44.94 -2.04
CA VAL A 1169 -1.70 43.82 -2.95
C VAL A 1169 -0.40 43.37 -3.62
N ALA A 1170 0.45 44.32 -4.06
CA ALA A 1170 1.68 43.99 -4.78
C ALA A 1170 2.71 43.23 -3.92
N SER A 1171 2.61 43.35 -2.58
CA SER A 1171 3.50 42.69 -1.62
C SER A 1171 2.94 41.38 -1.05
N SER A 1172 1.67 41.07 -1.33
CA SER A 1172 0.98 39.88 -0.84
C SER A 1172 1.29 38.66 -1.73
N HIS A 1173 1.44 37.49 -1.10
CA HIS A 1173 1.55 36.18 -1.74
C HIS A 1173 0.50 35.23 -1.17
N PRO A 1174 -0.78 35.42 -1.53
CA PRO A 1174 -1.87 34.73 -0.88
C PRO A 1174 -2.08 33.32 -1.43
N ASP A 1175 -2.63 32.43 -0.61
CA ASP A 1175 -3.06 31.08 -1.02
C ASP A 1175 -4.48 31.10 -1.63
N ALA A 1176 -5.29 32.10 -1.25
CA ALA A 1176 -6.60 32.36 -1.82
C ALA A 1176 -6.96 33.86 -1.75
N VAL A 1177 -7.89 34.28 -2.61
CA VAL A 1177 -8.30 35.68 -2.75
C VAL A 1177 -9.80 35.79 -2.72
N LEU A 1178 -10.31 36.71 -1.91
CA LEU A 1178 -11.70 37.15 -1.93
C LEU A 1178 -11.77 38.60 -2.43
N TYR A 1179 -12.58 38.83 -3.46
CA TYR A 1179 -12.70 40.11 -4.13
C TYR A 1179 -14.14 40.64 -4.11
N ASP A 1180 -14.30 41.90 -3.73
CA ASP A 1180 -15.54 42.66 -3.80
C ASP A 1180 -15.28 43.97 -4.55
N GLY A 1181 -15.78 44.08 -5.79
CA GLY A 1181 -15.50 45.22 -6.66
C GLY A 1181 -16.06 45.06 -8.07
N ASP A 1182 -15.47 45.78 -9.03
CA ASP A 1182 -15.87 45.69 -10.44
C ASP A 1182 -14.97 44.75 -11.25
N GLU A 1183 -15.43 44.39 -12.45
CA GLU A 1183 -14.74 43.44 -13.34
C GLU A 1183 -13.36 43.95 -13.78
N THR A 1184 -13.21 45.28 -13.94
CA THR A 1184 -11.93 45.90 -14.35
C THR A 1184 -10.88 45.75 -13.25
N GLY A 1185 -11.27 46.00 -12.00
CA GLY A 1185 -10.43 45.80 -10.84
C GLY A 1185 -10.10 44.32 -10.62
N LEU A 1186 -11.08 43.43 -10.77
CA LEU A 1186 -10.86 41.99 -10.69
C LEU A 1186 -9.85 41.50 -11.72
N LEU A 1187 -9.99 41.88 -12.99
CA LEU A 1187 -9.05 41.53 -14.06
C LEU A 1187 -7.65 42.08 -13.81
N SER A 1188 -7.54 43.29 -13.24
CA SER A 1188 -6.25 43.88 -12.90
C SER A 1188 -5.58 43.10 -11.76
N LEU A 1189 -6.35 42.70 -10.75
CA LEU A 1189 -5.90 41.89 -9.63
C LEU A 1189 -5.47 40.49 -10.07
N THR A 1190 -6.29 39.77 -10.83
CA THR A 1190 -5.96 38.42 -11.31
C THR A 1190 -4.71 38.43 -12.19
N LYS A 1191 -4.53 39.44 -13.06
CA LYS A 1191 -3.32 39.58 -13.88
C LYS A 1191 -2.08 39.82 -13.04
N LEU A 1192 -2.17 40.69 -12.03
CA LEU A 1192 -1.08 40.96 -11.11
C LEU A 1192 -0.64 39.68 -10.38
N LEU A 1193 -1.61 38.94 -9.83
CA LEU A 1193 -1.35 37.69 -9.11
C LEU A 1193 -0.80 36.59 -10.02
N ALA A 1194 -1.33 36.44 -11.24
CA ALA A 1194 -0.84 35.43 -12.18
C ALA A 1194 0.59 35.69 -12.70
N GLN A 1195 1.11 36.90 -12.55
CA GLN A 1195 2.51 37.25 -12.84
C GLN A 1195 3.46 36.93 -11.69
N GLN A 1196 2.95 36.74 -10.47
CA GLN A 1196 3.77 36.36 -9.33
C GLN A 1196 4.29 34.92 -9.49
N ARG A 1197 5.51 34.68 -8.99
CA ARG A 1197 6.06 33.32 -8.86
C ARG A 1197 5.56 32.72 -7.55
N GLY A 1198 5.19 31.44 -7.54
CA GLY A 1198 4.72 30.75 -6.34
C GLY A 1198 3.47 29.92 -6.58
N ALA A 1199 2.72 29.61 -5.51
CA ALA A 1199 1.46 28.89 -5.63
C ALA A 1199 0.43 29.66 -6.47
N ILE A 1200 -0.44 28.94 -7.18
CA ILE A 1200 -1.57 29.55 -7.90
C ILE A 1200 -2.70 29.81 -6.89
N ALA A 1201 -2.92 31.08 -6.57
CA ALA A 1201 -3.98 31.49 -5.65
C ALA A 1201 -5.37 31.25 -6.27
N THR A 1202 -6.29 30.68 -5.49
CA THR A 1202 -7.70 30.55 -5.92
C THR A 1202 -8.44 31.87 -5.70
N VAL A 1203 -9.09 32.39 -6.75
CA VAL A 1203 -9.79 33.69 -6.69
C VAL A 1203 -11.30 33.48 -6.67
N GLN A 1204 -11.97 34.12 -5.72
CA GLN A 1204 -13.43 34.23 -5.64
C GLN A 1204 -13.84 35.69 -5.70
N ALA A 1205 -14.83 36.01 -6.53
CA ALA A 1205 -15.33 37.37 -6.67
C ALA A 1205 -16.84 37.42 -6.41
N ARG A 1206 -17.27 38.42 -5.66
CA ARG A 1206 -18.69 38.76 -5.48
C ARG A 1206 -19.19 39.55 -6.71
N PRO A 1207 -20.25 39.09 -7.41
CA PRO A 1207 -20.81 39.84 -8.53
C PRO A 1207 -21.40 41.19 -8.07
N ARG A 1208 -21.14 42.26 -8.86
CA ARG A 1208 -21.57 43.64 -8.55
C ARG A 1208 -23.09 43.81 -8.36
N GLN A 1209 -23.87 42.95 -9.01
CA GLN A 1209 -25.33 42.97 -8.98
C GLN A 1209 -25.91 42.44 -7.67
N MET A 1210 -25.14 41.63 -6.92
CA MET A 1210 -25.57 41.08 -5.63
C MET A 1210 -25.17 42.02 -4.49
N ARG A 1211 -26.14 42.80 -3.97
CA ARG A 1211 -25.97 43.69 -2.81
C ARG A 1211 -26.58 43.08 -1.55
N GLY A 1212 -25.99 43.33 -0.39
CA GLY A 1212 -26.44 42.75 0.88
C GLY A 1212 -26.30 41.22 0.95
N ASN A 1213 -27.16 40.60 1.77
CA ASN A 1213 -27.02 39.23 2.29
C ASN A 1213 -27.22 38.07 1.29
N GLU A 1214 -27.27 38.33 -0.02
CA GLU A 1214 -27.62 37.33 -1.05
C GLU A 1214 -26.43 36.49 -1.56
N PHE A 1215 -25.18 36.93 -1.31
CA PHE A 1215 -23.97 36.24 -1.79
C PHE A 1215 -23.13 35.66 -0.65
N GLU A 1216 -22.67 34.42 -0.83
CA GLU A 1216 -21.80 33.72 0.10
C GLU A 1216 -20.52 33.23 -0.60
N TYR A 1217 -19.37 33.61 -0.04
CA TYR A 1217 -18.08 33.06 -0.46
C TYR A 1217 -18.02 31.56 -0.16
N ALA A 1218 -17.36 30.83 -1.05
CA ALA A 1218 -17.19 29.40 -0.96
C ALA A 1218 -16.16 29.01 0.10
N VAL A 1219 -16.63 28.70 1.32
CA VAL A 1219 -15.74 28.39 2.46
C VAL A 1219 -14.90 27.12 2.28
N ASP A 1220 -15.40 26.09 1.60
CA ASP A 1220 -14.63 24.89 1.22
C ASP A 1220 -13.49 25.17 0.24
N GLN A 1221 -13.55 26.24 -0.56
CA GLN A 1221 -12.43 26.68 -1.42
C GLN A 1221 -11.37 27.47 -0.63
N LEU A 1222 -11.63 27.79 0.64
CA LEU A 1222 -10.68 28.40 1.57
C LEU A 1222 -10.07 27.36 2.53
N LEU A 1223 -10.31 26.08 2.27
CA LEU A 1223 -9.72 24.96 3.00
C LEU A 1223 -8.70 24.23 2.12
N VAL A 1224 -7.83 23.48 2.77
CA VAL A 1224 -6.96 22.49 2.15
C VAL A 1224 -7.33 21.11 2.67
N GLU A 1225 -7.32 20.14 1.77
CA GLU A 1225 -7.60 18.75 2.09
C GLU A 1225 -6.29 18.05 2.40
N ARG A 1226 -6.24 17.27 3.49
CA ARG A 1226 -5.07 16.45 3.84
C ARG A 1226 -5.47 15.01 4.04
N THR A 1227 -4.64 14.09 3.58
CA THR A 1227 -4.87 12.66 3.73
C THR A 1227 -3.66 12.01 4.38
N VAL A 1228 -3.90 11.20 5.41
CA VAL A 1228 -2.90 10.40 6.09
C VAL A 1228 -3.24 8.93 5.90
N SER A 1229 -2.31 8.16 5.32
CA SER A 1229 -2.43 6.71 5.18
C SER A 1229 -1.39 6.01 6.05
N VAL A 1230 -1.84 5.27 7.05
CA VAL A 1230 -0.98 4.58 8.01
C VAL A 1230 -1.03 3.08 7.77
N ASN A 1231 0.12 2.46 7.53
CA ASN A 1231 0.25 1.01 7.54
C ASN A 1231 0.22 0.48 8.97
N THR A 1232 -0.93 -0.01 9.41
CA THR A 1232 -1.10 -0.52 10.79
C THR A 1232 -0.50 -1.92 10.99
N THR A 1233 -0.04 -2.56 9.91
CA THR A 1233 0.64 -3.87 9.96
C THR A 1233 2.15 -3.78 9.90
N ALA A 1234 2.74 -2.58 9.86
CA ALA A 1234 4.20 -2.38 9.77
C ALA A 1234 4.99 -3.04 10.91
N ALA A 1235 4.35 -3.27 12.06
CA ALA A 1235 4.94 -3.99 13.19
C ALA A 1235 5.13 -5.50 12.94
N GLY A 1236 4.52 -6.07 11.90
CA GLY A 1236 4.60 -7.50 11.57
C GLY A 1236 3.29 -8.29 11.67
N GLY A 1237 2.15 -7.59 11.80
CA GLY A 1237 0.80 -8.15 11.64
C GLY A 1237 -0.32 -7.26 12.14
N ASN A 1238 -1.57 -7.74 12.10
CA ASN A 1238 -2.78 -6.92 12.23
C ASN A 1238 -3.57 -7.19 13.52
N ALA A 1239 -3.52 -6.25 14.48
CA ALA A 1239 -4.20 -6.35 15.76
C ALA A 1239 -5.74 -6.47 15.65
N ASN A 1240 -6.38 -5.79 14.70
CA ASN A 1240 -7.84 -5.85 14.54
C ASN A 1240 -8.28 -7.25 14.10
N LEU A 1241 -7.53 -7.83 13.17
CA LEU A 1241 -7.77 -9.17 12.66
C LEU A 1241 -7.55 -10.27 13.71
N MET A 1242 -6.66 -10.07 14.69
CA MET A 1242 -6.45 -11.02 15.80
C MET A 1242 -7.70 -11.23 16.68
N THR A 1243 -8.66 -10.30 16.64
CA THR A 1243 -9.89 -10.36 17.43
C THR A 1243 -11.04 -11.05 16.70
N LEU A 1244 -10.90 -11.31 15.39
CA LEU A 1244 -11.92 -11.96 14.58
C LEU A 1244 -11.79 -13.49 14.68
N ALA A 1245 -12.91 -14.17 14.88
CA ALA A 1245 -13.00 -15.61 15.12
C ALA A 1245 -13.88 -16.34 14.10
#